data_AF-A0A0G1KV51-F1
#
_entry.id   AF-A0A0G1KV51-F1
#
_cell.length_a   1.000
_cell.length_b   1.000
_cell.length_c   1.000
_cell.angle_alpha   90.00
_cell.angle_beta   90.00
_cell.angle_gamma   90.00
#
_symmetry.space_group_name_H-M   'P 1'
#
loop_
_entity.id
_entity.type
_entity.pdbx_description
1 polymer ?
#
loop_
_entity_poly.entity_id
_entity_poly.type
_entity_poly.pdbx_seq_one_letter_code
_entity_poly.pdbx_strand_id
1 'polypeptide(L)'
;MPAPFDKTILLGPDRFKKQKRDDNGDEIPLPVPVPVLPAEDLLDQPVEIVEGPSVPTPPSSIPAVAPKEPFANLDITVPDIEIGNEVDKQPIRPSNFISQLVSMNALSEELAQKIQLESATTGRSIDDIITEKKLVDQETITKAKAAFFNVPFIKLSEIGISPEALAAIPKALAERYKLIPFDIKKDKRELSVAMANPLDLPAIEFLEKKVGMRVRPYTAVPIEVIDAIANNYAQNLSAEVTAALRETTPQETKTIDIKQLGEVIREAPIAKIVSTILEYAIKSRASDVHIEPQTDRVRVRYRIDGILHERLILPKNVHEALVSRIKILAGMKIDEKRLPQDGRFNFRAAGEEVDLRVSSLPTVLGEKIVMRLLKKSGGVPTLSDLGIRGKALKNLEDAILRPHGIILICGPTGSGKTTTLYAILSKINTTRVNIVTLEDPVEYQIFGVNQVQVNPTAGLNFASGLRSFLRQDPNIIMVGEIRDTETSDLAIQASLTGHLVFSTLHTNDASGALPRLLDFGMEPFLLASSMTAIVAQRVVRKICTSCKTEYDPPDEVIENAHKVLGSLYPSGKSFKLMRGTGCAECSDSGYQGRVGIFEVIPVTEGVGKLILERASAGGIQGKAVEEGLVTMKQDGYLKVIEGITTIEEVLRVAQE
;
A
#
# COMPACT_ATOMS: atom_id res chain seq x y z
N MET A 1 26.91 -54.69 42.76
CA MET A 1 27.53 -55.84 42.09
C MET A 1 26.65 -56.23 40.90
N PRO A 2 27.15 -56.41 39.67
CA PRO A 2 28.39 -55.85 39.09
C PRO A 2 28.14 -55.13 37.73
N ALA A 3 29.08 -54.26 37.34
CA ALA A 3 29.39 -53.88 35.95
C ALA A 3 30.27 -55.01 35.30
N PRO A 4 30.92 -54.93 34.11
CA PRO A 4 31.05 -53.82 33.13
C PRO A 4 31.02 -54.28 31.64
N PHE A 5 31.13 -53.35 30.67
CA PHE A 5 32.28 -53.30 29.74
C PHE A 5 32.18 -52.13 28.76
N ASP A 6 33.24 -51.33 28.84
CA ASP A 6 33.67 -50.22 28.01
C ASP A 6 34.28 -50.72 26.70
N LYS A 7 34.03 -50.02 25.59
CA LYS A 7 34.95 -49.93 24.44
C LYS A 7 34.80 -48.58 23.72
N THR A 8 35.64 -47.66 24.13
CA THR A 8 36.13 -46.55 23.31
C THR A 8 36.94 -47.08 22.12
N ILE A 9 36.55 -46.77 20.87
CA ILE A 9 37.44 -46.74 19.70
C ILE A 9 37.13 -45.48 18.88
N LEU A 10 38.14 -44.62 18.79
CA LEU A 10 38.28 -43.48 17.88
C LEU A 10 38.24 -43.93 16.41
N LEU A 11 37.34 -43.34 15.61
CA LEU A 11 37.49 -43.22 14.16
C LEU A 11 37.03 -41.81 13.74
N GLY A 12 37.91 -41.11 13.02
CA GLY A 12 37.82 -39.69 12.70
C GLY A 12 36.69 -39.29 11.73
N PRO A 13 36.60 -37.99 11.39
CA PRO A 13 35.53 -37.46 10.57
C PRO A 13 35.85 -37.69 9.09
N ASP A 14 35.58 -38.90 8.60
CA ASP A 14 35.57 -39.15 7.16
C ASP A 14 34.52 -40.20 6.82
N ARG A 15 33.30 -39.71 6.55
CA ARG A 15 32.27 -40.35 5.72
C ARG A 15 31.01 -39.49 5.74
N PHE A 16 30.86 -38.61 4.74
CA PHE A 16 29.61 -38.33 4.03
C PHE A 16 29.89 -37.28 2.94
N LYS A 17 30.40 -37.74 1.78
CA LYS A 17 30.22 -37.03 0.51
C LYS A 17 29.69 -38.04 -0.51
N LYS A 18 28.37 -38.09 -0.68
CA LYS A 18 27.77 -38.67 -1.89
C LYS A 18 27.97 -37.65 -3.01
N GLN A 19 28.91 -37.91 -3.91
CA GLN A 19 29.03 -37.18 -5.19
C GLN A 19 27.82 -37.51 -6.07
N LYS A 20 27.16 -36.48 -6.62
CA LYS A 20 26.10 -36.66 -7.61
C LYS A 20 26.73 -37.11 -8.93
N ARG A 21 26.20 -38.20 -9.47
CA ARG A 21 26.41 -38.66 -10.85
C ARG A 21 25.20 -38.23 -11.67
N ASP A 22 25.38 -38.00 -12.96
CA ASP A 22 24.24 -37.76 -13.86
C ASP A 22 23.55 -39.07 -14.27
N ASP A 23 22.49 -38.98 -15.07
CA ASP A 23 21.67 -40.12 -15.49
C ASP A 23 22.44 -41.13 -16.39
N ASN A 24 23.64 -40.78 -16.83
CA ASN A 24 24.54 -41.64 -17.60
C ASN A 24 25.68 -42.23 -16.75
N GLY A 25 25.75 -41.90 -15.46
CA GLY A 25 26.72 -42.47 -14.52
C GLY A 25 28.07 -41.76 -14.49
N ASP A 26 28.20 -40.62 -15.18
CA ASP A 26 29.42 -39.81 -15.24
C ASP A 26 29.51 -38.88 -14.01
N GLU A 27 30.74 -38.59 -13.58
CA GLU A 27 30.99 -37.70 -12.44
C GLU A 27 30.79 -36.24 -12.83
N ILE A 28 29.91 -35.54 -12.12
CA ILE A 28 29.66 -34.11 -12.32
C ILE A 28 30.84 -33.32 -11.71
N PRO A 29 31.61 -32.55 -12.49
CA PRO A 29 32.72 -31.76 -11.95
C PRO A 29 32.21 -30.65 -11.02
N LEU A 30 32.83 -30.53 -9.84
CA LEU A 30 32.55 -29.45 -8.89
C LEU A 30 33.02 -28.09 -9.47
N PRO A 31 32.26 -27.00 -9.28
CA PRO A 31 32.67 -25.69 -9.75
C PRO A 31 33.96 -25.24 -9.03
N VAL A 32 34.92 -24.78 -9.82
CA VAL A 32 36.19 -24.21 -9.34
C VAL A 32 35.89 -22.87 -8.66
N PRO A 33 36.43 -22.57 -7.46
CA PRO A 33 36.24 -21.26 -6.85
C PRO A 33 36.94 -20.18 -7.67
N VAL A 34 36.21 -19.15 -8.07
CA VAL A 34 36.77 -17.92 -8.66
C VAL A 34 37.46 -17.12 -7.55
N PRO A 35 38.71 -16.63 -7.73
CA PRO A 35 39.35 -15.80 -6.72
C PRO A 35 38.64 -14.45 -6.59
N VAL A 36 38.27 -14.07 -5.38
CA VAL A 36 37.79 -12.73 -5.04
C VAL A 36 39.02 -11.83 -4.90
N LEU A 37 39.16 -10.85 -5.81
CA LEU A 37 40.17 -9.80 -5.68
C LEU A 37 39.71 -8.74 -4.66
N PRO A 38 40.61 -8.18 -3.84
CA PRO A 38 40.27 -7.10 -2.91
C PRO A 38 39.92 -5.81 -3.66
N ALA A 39 38.98 -5.06 -3.11
CA ALA A 39 38.56 -3.76 -3.60
C ALA A 39 39.55 -2.68 -3.16
N GLU A 40 40.55 -2.39 -4.00
CA GLU A 40 41.34 -1.15 -4.05
C GLU A 40 42.28 -1.27 -5.25
N ASP A 41 41.90 -0.66 -6.39
CA ASP A 41 42.75 -0.24 -7.53
C ASP A 41 41.91 -0.17 -8.83
N LEU A 42 41.14 0.90 -9.01
CA LEU A 42 40.63 1.34 -10.32
C LEU A 42 40.52 2.87 -10.31
N LEU A 43 41.66 3.54 -10.33
CA LEU A 43 41.81 4.91 -10.79
C LEU A 43 42.88 4.90 -11.90
N ASP A 44 42.60 5.64 -12.97
CA ASP A 44 43.42 5.90 -14.15
C ASP A 44 43.59 4.77 -15.18
N GLN A 45 42.71 4.73 -16.20
CA GLN A 45 43.11 4.55 -17.61
C GLN A 45 42.17 5.32 -18.58
N PRO A 46 42.69 5.85 -19.71
CA PRO A 46 41.98 6.77 -20.59
C PRO A 46 41.07 6.06 -21.62
N VAL A 47 39.97 6.71 -21.97
CA VAL A 47 38.98 6.22 -22.95
C VAL A 47 39.43 6.59 -24.36
N GLU A 48 39.70 5.59 -25.21
CA GLU A 48 39.83 5.75 -26.66
C GLU A 48 38.46 5.85 -27.34
N ILE A 49 38.29 6.87 -28.17
CA ILE A 49 37.10 7.13 -28.99
C ILE A 49 37.25 6.37 -30.31
N VAL A 50 36.34 5.44 -30.59
CA VAL A 50 36.24 4.77 -31.89
C VAL A 50 35.14 5.44 -32.73
N GLU A 51 35.53 6.05 -33.84
CA GLU A 51 34.64 6.64 -34.84
C GLU A 51 33.85 5.55 -35.61
N GLY A 52 32.53 5.74 -35.72
CA GLY A 52 31.65 4.90 -36.55
C GLY A 52 31.57 5.37 -38.01
N PRO A 53 31.20 4.49 -38.96
CA PRO A 53 31.26 4.79 -40.39
C PRO A 53 30.10 5.66 -40.87
N SER A 54 30.40 6.48 -41.88
CA SER A 54 29.51 7.43 -42.56
C SER A 54 28.42 6.74 -43.39
N VAL A 55 27.19 7.25 -43.30
CA VAL A 55 26.03 6.82 -44.11
C VAL A 55 25.86 7.80 -45.30
N PRO A 56 25.69 7.31 -46.55
CA PRO A 56 25.52 8.16 -47.72
C PRO A 56 24.08 8.70 -47.85
N THR A 57 23.96 9.93 -48.33
CA THR A 57 22.69 10.60 -48.68
C THR A 57 22.09 10.02 -49.98
N PRO A 58 20.76 9.83 -50.07
CA PRO A 58 20.12 9.50 -51.33
C PRO A 58 19.75 10.77 -52.13
N PRO A 59 19.75 10.69 -53.48
CA PRO A 59 19.47 11.83 -54.33
C PRO A 59 17.97 12.15 -54.45
N SER A 60 17.71 13.44 -54.69
CA SER A 60 16.43 14.04 -55.02
C SER A 60 15.99 13.68 -56.45
N SER A 61 14.72 13.27 -56.61
CA SER A 61 13.78 13.64 -57.68
C SER A 61 12.74 12.54 -57.94
N ILE A 62 11.46 12.88 -57.82
CA ILE A 62 10.32 12.13 -58.37
C ILE A 62 9.54 13.12 -59.24
N PRO A 63 9.23 12.81 -60.52
CA PRO A 63 8.35 13.64 -61.32
C PRO A 63 6.87 13.31 -61.06
N ALA A 64 6.04 14.36 -61.19
CA ALA A 64 4.61 14.36 -60.95
C ALA A 64 3.80 13.51 -61.94
N VAL A 65 2.72 12.88 -61.45
CA VAL A 65 1.62 12.34 -62.27
C VAL A 65 0.29 12.87 -61.74
N ALA A 66 -0.49 13.47 -62.63
CA ALA A 66 -1.77 14.12 -62.38
C ALA A 66 -2.93 13.11 -62.13
N PRO A 67 -3.99 13.51 -61.40
CA PRO A 67 -5.14 12.65 -61.11
C PRO A 67 -6.19 12.68 -62.25
N LYS A 68 -6.85 11.54 -62.48
CA LYS A 68 -8.09 11.43 -63.26
C LYS A 68 -9.31 11.45 -62.33
N GLU A 69 -10.39 11.97 -62.91
CA GLU A 69 -11.69 12.44 -62.40
C GLU A 69 -12.62 11.46 -61.62
N PRO A 70 -13.73 11.99 -61.04
CA PRO A 70 -14.46 11.40 -59.92
C PRO A 70 -15.74 10.65 -60.31
N PHE A 71 -16.20 9.80 -59.39
CA PHE A 71 -17.57 9.28 -59.30
C PHE A 71 -18.05 9.52 -57.87
N ALA A 72 -19.32 9.64 -57.51
CA ALA A 72 -20.60 9.98 -58.12
C ALA A 72 -21.59 9.93 -56.93
N ASN A 73 -22.56 10.84 -56.87
CA ASN A 73 -23.52 10.96 -55.77
C ASN A 73 -24.35 9.68 -55.55
N LEU A 74 -24.62 9.34 -54.28
CA LEU A 74 -25.77 8.52 -53.90
C LEU A 74 -26.64 9.30 -52.91
N ASP A 75 -27.82 9.68 -53.38
CA ASP A 75 -28.96 10.14 -52.60
C ASP A 75 -29.53 8.99 -51.77
N ILE A 76 -29.78 9.24 -50.48
CA ILE A 76 -30.70 8.43 -49.67
C ILE A 76 -31.61 9.38 -48.90
N THR A 77 -32.88 9.37 -49.31
CA THR A 77 -34.02 9.98 -48.62
C THR A 77 -34.43 9.14 -47.40
N VAL A 78 -34.78 9.80 -46.30
CA VAL A 78 -35.35 9.19 -45.09
C VAL A 78 -36.67 9.93 -44.78
N PRO A 79 -37.78 9.23 -44.48
CA PRO A 79 -39.12 9.81 -44.40
C PRO A 79 -39.39 10.56 -43.07
N ASP A 80 -40.32 11.51 -43.17
CA ASP A 80 -40.76 12.45 -42.13
C ASP A 80 -41.36 11.77 -40.88
N ILE A 81 -40.96 12.27 -39.71
CA ILE A 81 -41.67 12.08 -38.44
C ILE A 81 -42.06 13.48 -37.94
N GLU A 82 -43.37 13.74 -37.91
CA GLU A 82 -43.97 14.93 -37.32
C GLU A 82 -43.80 14.93 -35.80
N ILE A 83 -43.22 15.99 -35.25
CA ILE A 83 -43.37 16.37 -33.84
C ILE A 83 -43.84 17.82 -33.81
N GLY A 84 -45.10 18.02 -33.48
CA GLY A 84 -45.65 19.32 -33.11
C GLY A 84 -45.23 19.71 -31.70
N ASN A 85 -44.66 20.90 -31.55
CA ASN A 85 -45.28 22.01 -30.82
C ASN A 85 -44.33 23.20 -30.72
N GLU A 86 -44.93 24.38 -30.83
CA GLU A 86 -44.33 25.70 -30.90
C GLU A 86 -43.23 25.96 -29.86
N VAL A 87 -42.03 26.28 -30.34
CA VAL A 87 -41.04 27.03 -29.57
C VAL A 87 -40.79 28.34 -30.32
N ASP A 88 -41.01 29.41 -29.56
CA ASP A 88 -40.81 30.81 -29.86
C ASP A 88 -39.65 31.06 -30.86
N LYS A 89 -39.98 31.57 -32.05
CA LYS A 89 -39.00 31.95 -33.08
C LYS A 89 -38.29 33.24 -32.66
N GLN A 90 -37.33 33.15 -31.76
CA GLN A 90 -36.31 34.18 -31.63
C GLN A 90 -35.34 34.09 -32.83
N PRO A 91 -34.92 35.24 -33.40
CA PRO A 91 -34.04 35.24 -34.56
C PRO A 91 -32.70 34.60 -34.20
N ILE A 92 -32.31 33.58 -34.97
CA ILE A 92 -31.00 32.92 -34.89
C ILE A 92 -29.93 33.99 -35.13
N ARG A 93 -29.36 34.52 -34.05
CA ARG A 93 -28.13 35.33 -34.12
C ARG A 93 -26.98 34.38 -34.48
N PRO A 94 -26.04 34.78 -35.35
CA PRO A 94 -24.86 33.96 -35.63
C PRO A 94 -24.17 33.64 -34.31
N SER A 95 -24.01 32.35 -34.00
CA SER A 95 -23.51 31.83 -32.73
C SER A 95 -22.08 32.27 -32.52
N ASN A 96 -21.85 33.40 -31.84
CA ASN A 96 -20.50 33.87 -31.54
C ASN A 96 -19.99 33.17 -30.27
N PHE A 97 -18.69 32.89 -30.13
CA PHE A 97 -18.11 32.19 -28.96
C PHE A 97 -18.59 32.75 -27.62
N ILE A 98 -18.73 34.07 -27.53
CA ILE A 98 -19.20 34.75 -26.31
C ILE A 98 -20.69 34.50 -25.99
N SER A 99 -21.52 34.22 -27.01
CA SER A 99 -22.93 33.84 -26.80
C SER A 99 -23.06 32.45 -26.17
N GLN A 100 -22.12 31.53 -26.43
CA GLN A 100 -22.07 30.23 -25.77
C GLN A 100 -21.76 30.39 -24.27
N LEU A 101 -20.82 31.26 -23.91
CA LEU A 101 -20.50 31.57 -22.51
C LEU A 101 -21.67 32.20 -21.75
N VAL A 102 -22.46 33.06 -22.40
CA VAL A 102 -23.69 33.61 -21.83
C VAL A 102 -24.75 32.51 -21.64
N SER A 103 -24.94 31.64 -22.64
CA SER A 103 -25.91 30.54 -22.56
C SER A 103 -25.60 29.51 -21.46
N MET A 104 -24.32 29.37 -21.10
CA MET A 104 -23.84 28.52 -20.03
C MET A 104 -23.88 29.19 -18.64
N ASN A 105 -24.44 30.41 -18.53
CA ASN A 105 -24.40 31.25 -17.32
C ASN A 105 -22.99 31.56 -16.79
N ALA A 106 -21.97 31.46 -17.66
CA ALA A 106 -20.58 31.74 -17.28
C ALA A 106 -20.25 33.25 -17.36
N LEU A 107 -21.01 34.02 -18.14
CA LEU A 107 -20.89 35.48 -18.24
C LEU A 107 -22.29 36.12 -18.27
N SER A 108 -22.47 37.25 -17.59
CA SER A 108 -23.66 38.09 -17.75
C SER A 108 -23.67 38.79 -19.12
N GLU A 109 -24.85 39.07 -19.67
CA GLU A 109 -24.99 39.80 -20.95
C GLU A 109 -24.26 41.15 -20.97
N GLU A 110 -24.29 41.89 -19.85
CA GLU A 110 -23.60 43.18 -19.72
C GLU A 110 -22.07 43.04 -19.81
N LEU A 111 -21.51 42.02 -19.16
CA LEU A 111 -20.07 41.74 -19.20
C LEU A 111 -19.63 41.24 -20.59
N ALA A 112 -20.47 40.45 -21.25
CA ALA A 112 -20.22 40.00 -22.63
C ALA A 112 -20.17 41.19 -23.61
N GLN A 113 -21.07 42.17 -23.50
CA GLN A 113 -21.04 43.39 -24.32
C GLN A 113 -19.77 44.22 -24.08
N LYS A 114 -19.33 44.35 -22.82
CA LYS A 114 -18.06 45.04 -22.49
C LYS A 114 -16.85 44.36 -23.12
N ILE A 115 -16.78 43.03 -23.07
CA ILE A 115 -15.68 42.26 -23.67
C ILE A 115 -15.70 42.36 -25.21
N GLN A 116 -16.89 42.35 -25.84
CA GLN A 116 -17.01 42.57 -27.29
C GLN A 116 -16.51 43.96 -27.70
N LEU A 117 -16.89 45.00 -26.97
CA LEU A 117 -16.45 46.37 -27.23
C LEU A 117 -14.93 46.51 -27.05
N GLU A 118 -14.37 45.92 -25.99
CA GLU A 118 -12.93 45.89 -25.74
C GLU A 118 -12.16 45.14 -26.83
N SER A 119 -12.65 43.99 -27.28
CA SER A 119 -12.07 43.24 -28.40
C SER A 119 -12.07 44.06 -29.70
N ALA A 120 -13.19 44.73 -30.00
CA ALA A 120 -13.31 45.58 -31.18
C ALA A 120 -12.40 46.81 -31.14
N THR A 121 -12.13 47.36 -29.95
CA THR A 121 -11.31 48.58 -29.78
C THR A 121 -9.81 48.27 -29.72
N THR A 122 -9.44 47.12 -29.15
CA THR A 122 -8.04 46.74 -28.92
C THR A 122 -7.48 45.79 -29.98
N GLY A 123 -8.33 45.19 -30.82
CA GLY A 123 -7.94 44.15 -31.79
C GLY A 123 -7.55 42.81 -31.15
N ARG A 124 -7.68 42.67 -29.82
CA ARG A 124 -7.37 41.45 -29.08
C ARG A 124 -8.50 40.44 -29.20
N SER A 125 -8.17 39.14 -29.14
CA SER A 125 -9.19 38.09 -29.19
C SER A 125 -10.02 38.08 -27.90
N ILE A 126 -11.31 37.73 -28.02
CA ILE A 126 -12.23 37.60 -26.87
C ILE A 126 -11.68 36.59 -25.85
N ASP A 127 -11.01 35.54 -26.32
CA ASP A 127 -10.42 34.49 -25.50
C ASP A 127 -9.26 35.00 -24.62
N ASP A 128 -8.39 35.84 -25.18
CA ASP A 128 -7.27 36.44 -24.44
C ASP A 128 -7.77 37.37 -23.33
N ILE A 129 -8.82 38.15 -23.60
CA ILE A 129 -9.40 39.11 -22.64
C ILE A 129 -10.03 38.36 -21.46
N ILE A 130 -10.78 37.28 -21.72
CA ILE A 130 -11.44 36.47 -20.68
C ILE A 130 -10.40 35.73 -19.83
N THR A 131 -9.38 35.17 -20.48
CA THR A 131 -8.32 34.40 -19.80
C THR A 131 -7.44 35.29 -18.93
N GLU A 132 -7.01 36.47 -19.43
CA GLU A 132 -6.15 37.39 -18.68
C GLU A 132 -6.87 37.98 -17.46
N LYS A 133 -8.14 38.37 -17.62
CA LYS A 133 -8.96 38.93 -16.54
C LYS A 133 -9.50 37.87 -15.56
N LYS A 134 -9.20 36.57 -15.81
CA LYS A 134 -9.66 35.42 -15.00
C LYS A 134 -11.17 35.44 -14.72
N LEU A 135 -11.96 35.87 -15.70
CA LEU A 135 -13.41 36.06 -15.51
C LEU A 135 -14.18 34.74 -15.50
N VAL A 136 -13.62 33.69 -16.12
CA VAL A 136 -14.21 32.36 -16.23
C VAL A 136 -13.11 31.32 -16.05
N ASP A 137 -13.42 30.17 -15.44
CA ASP A 137 -12.48 29.07 -15.30
C ASP A 137 -12.14 28.42 -16.66
N GLN A 138 -10.94 27.85 -16.77
CA GLN A 138 -10.43 27.25 -18.00
C GLN A 138 -11.27 26.07 -18.52
N GLU A 139 -11.92 25.32 -17.62
CA GLU A 139 -12.76 24.19 -18.01
C GLU A 139 -14.04 24.67 -18.71
N THR A 140 -14.70 25.67 -18.15
CA THR A 140 -15.90 26.30 -18.72
C THR A 140 -15.62 26.99 -20.05
N ILE A 141 -14.48 27.70 -20.16
CA ILE A 141 -14.01 28.28 -21.44
C ILE A 141 -13.84 27.18 -22.50
N THR A 142 -13.20 26.07 -22.14
CA THR A 142 -12.93 24.97 -23.06
C THR A 142 -14.23 24.25 -23.48
N LYS A 143 -15.19 24.06 -22.57
CA LYS A 143 -16.52 23.52 -22.88
C LYS A 143 -17.32 24.43 -23.82
N ALA A 144 -17.26 25.74 -23.61
CA ALA A 144 -17.92 26.71 -24.51
C ALA A 144 -17.31 26.70 -25.91
N LYS A 145 -15.97 26.57 -26.02
CA LYS A 145 -15.28 26.37 -27.30
C LYS A 145 -15.66 25.04 -27.95
N ALA A 146 -15.77 23.97 -27.18
CA ALA A 146 -16.21 22.66 -27.65
C ALA A 146 -17.58 22.75 -28.36
N ALA A 147 -18.54 23.39 -27.69
CA ALA A 147 -19.88 23.62 -28.21
C ALA A 147 -19.85 24.51 -29.46
N PHE A 148 -19.06 25.58 -29.46
CA PHE A 148 -18.91 26.49 -30.60
C PHE A 148 -18.31 25.82 -31.84
N PHE A 149 -17.29 24.97 -31.66
CA PHE A 149 -16.62 24.26 -32.75
C PHE A 149 -17.33 22.95 -33.13
N ASN A 150 -18.40 22.58 -32.43
CA ASN A 150 -19.10 21.31 -32.57
C ASN A 150 -18.16 20.09 -32.42
N VAL A 151 -17.23 20.17 -31.47
CA VAL A 151 -16.29 19.10 -31.12
C VAL A 151 -16.57 18.63 -29.69
N PRO A 152 -16.62 17.31 -29.40
CA PRO A 152 -16.90 16.84 -28.05
C PRO A 152 -15.83 17.27 -27.04
N PHE A 153 -16.25 17.71 -25.84
CA PHE A 153 -15.36 17.97 -24.71
C PHE A 153 -15.06 16.68 -23.95
N ILE A 154 -13.82 16.53 -23.49
CA ILE A 154 -13.42 15.42 -22.63
C ILE A 154 -12.53 15.90 -21.48
N LYS A 155 -12.73 15.32 -20.30
CA LYS A 155 -11.93 15.57 -19.11
C LYS A 155 -10.94 14.43 -18.92
N LEU A 156 -9.65 14.72 -19.02
CA LEU A 156 -8.61 13.68 -19.09
C LEU A 156 -8.37 12.98 -17.75
N SER A 157 -8.75 13.62 -16.64
CA SER A 157 -8.68 13.05 -15.30
C SER A 157 -9.74 11.96 -15.03
N GLU A 158 -10.80 11.89 -15.84
CA GLU A 158 -11.94 10.99 -15.64
C GLU A 158 -11.96 9.78 -16.59
N ILE A 159 -11.01 9.71 -17.53
CA ILE A 159 -10.95 8.66 -18.54
C ILE A 159 -9.66 7.85 -18.43
N GLY A 160 -9.76 6.54 -18.63
CA GLY A 160 -8.59 5.69 -18.87
C GLY A 160 -8.06 5.86 -20.29
N ILE A 161 -6.74 5.73 -20.44
CA ILE A 161 -6.06 5.78 -21.73
C ILE A 161 -5.71 4.35 -22.17
N SER A 162 -6.16 3.96 -23.36
CA SER A 162 -5.80 2.69 -23.96
C SER A 162 -4.31 2.64 -24.29
N PRO A 163 -3.55 1.64 -23.81
CA PRO A 163 -2.13 1.49 -24.15
C PRO A 163 -1.87 1.37 -25.66
N GLU A 164 -2.78 0.72 -26.39
CA GLU A 164 -2.70 0.61 -27.84
C GLU A 164 -2.89 1.96 -28.54
N ALA A 165 -3.81 2.80 -28.04
CA ALA A 165 -4.02 4.16 -28.56
C ALA A 165 -2.79 5.03 -28.29
N LEU A 166 -2.23 4.95 -27.08
CA LEU A 166 -1.00 5.67 -26.70
C LEU A 166 0.20 5.29 -27.57
N ALA A 167 0.34 4.00 -27.91
CA ALA A 167 1.40 3.50 -28.78
C ALA A 167 1.25 3.95 -30.25
N ALA A 168 0.04 4.32 -30.70
CA ALA A 168 -0.20 4.76 -32.07
C ALA A 168 0.46 6.10 -32.39
N ILE A 169 0.64 6.98 -31.39
CA ILE A 169 1.25 8.29 -31.55
C ILE A 169 2.53 8.37 -30.71
N PRO A 170 3.71 8.54 -31.33
CA PRO A 170 4.95 8.78 -30.58
C PRO A 170 4.90 10.05 -29.72
N LYS A 171 5.55 10.02 -28.54
CA LYS A 171 5.61 11.14 -27.59
C LYS A 171 5.97 12.47 -28.24
N ALA A 172 6.99 12.50 -29.10
CA ALA A 172 7.42 13.73 -29.77
C ALA A 172 6.32 14.37 -30.64
N LEU A 173 5.42 13.57 -31.21
CA LEU A 173 4.27 14.10 -31.95
C LEU A 173 3.15 14.56 -31.01
N ALA A 174 2.89 13.82 -29.94
CA ALA A 174 1.94 14.20 -28.90
C ALA A 174 2.31 15.57 -28.28
N GLU A 175 3.60 15.78 -27.98
CA GLU A 175 4.13 17.06 -27.48
C GLU A 175 4.05 18.17 -28.52
N ARG A 176 4.49 17.90 -29.75
CA ARG A 176 4.50 18.89 -30.85
C ARG A 176 3.10 19.42 -31.14
N TYR A 177 2.12 18.54 -31.24
CA TYR A 177 0.75 18.89 -31.60
C TYR A 177 -0.17 19.05 -30.39
N LYS A 178 0.36 18.97 -29.17
CA LYS A 178 -0.36 19.10 -27.89
C LYS A 178 -1.65 18.28 -27.89
N LEU A 179 -1.48 16.98 -28.03
CA LEU A 179 -2.57 16.02 -28.09
C LEU A 179 -2.21 14.69 -27.44
N ILE A 180 -3.20 13.94 -27.01
CA ILE A 180 -3.03 12.60 -26.46
C ILE A 180 -4.12 11.65 -26.99
N PRO A 181 -3.74 10.52 -27.62
CA PRO A 181 -4.70 9.49 -27.99
C PRO A 181 -5.16 8.73 -26.74
N PHE A 182 -6.46 8.47 -26.62
CA PHE A 182 -7.01 7.81 -25.44
C PHE A 182 -7.83 6.55 -25.75
N ASP A 183 -8.38 6.41 -26.96
CA ASP A 183 -9.17 5.25 -27.36
C ASP A 183 -8.94 4.89 -28.84
N ILE A 184 -9.05 3.60 -29.17
CA ILE A 184 -8.84 3.07 -30.53
C ILE A 184 -9.90 2.02 -30.87
N LYS A 185 -10.57 2.20 -32.00
CA LYS A 185 -11.64 1.31 -32.50
C LYS A 185 -11.24 0.71 -33.84
N LYS A 186 -10.70 -0.51 -33.82
CA LYS A 186 -10.15 -1.20 -35.00
C LYS A 186 -11.23 -1.55 -36.03
N ASP A 187 -12.42 -1.92 -35.58
CA ASP A 187 -13.61 -2.20 -36.39
C ASP A 187 -14.03 -1.01 -37.27
N LYS A 188 -13.93 0.20 -36.72
CA LYS A 188 -14.30 1.45 -37.39
C LYS A 188 -13.12 2.21 -37.99
N ARG A 189 -11.89 1.68 -37.84
CA ARG A 189 -10.62 2.36 -38.18
C ARG A 189 -10.59 3.79 -37.64
N GLU A 190 -10.95 3.97 -36.37
CA GLU A 190 -11.07 5.28 -35.71
C GLU A 190 -10.13 5.39 -34.50
N LEU A 191 -9.35 6.47 -34.41
CA LEU A 191 -8.51 6.82 -33.25
C LEU A 191 -9.08 8.08 -32.59
N SER A 192 -9.45 7.99 -31.32
CA SER A 192 -9.94 9.14 -30.55
C SER A 192 -8.79 9.87 -29.88
N VAL A 193 -8.69 11.18 -30.14
CA VAL A 193 -7.56 12.01 -29.73
C VAL A 193 -8.06 13.25 -28.99
N ALA A 194 -7.61 13.44 -27.75
CA ALA A 194 -7.84 14.67 -27.00
C ALA A 194 -6.77 15.71 -27.40
N MET A 195 -7.21 16.89 -27.83
CA MET A 195 -6.35 17.95 -28.38
C MET A 195 -6.55 19.25 -27.60
N ALA A 196 -5.45 19.99 -27.40
CA ALA A 196 -5.52 21.35 -26.86
C ALA A 196 -6.12 22.33 -27.89
N ASN A 197 -5.91 22.08 -29.19
CA ASN A 197 -6.52 22.82 -30.28
C ASN A 197 -7.19 21.83 -31.27
N PRO A 198 -8.51 21.60 -31.19
CA PRO A 198 -9.21 20.67 -32.08
C PRO A 198 -9.35 21.18 -33.53
N LEU A 199 -8.96 22.43 -33.82
CA LEU A 199 -9.02 23.03 -35.16
C LEU A 199 -7.69 22.96 -35.92
N ASP A 200 -6.67 22.30 -35.38
CA ASP A 200 -5.41 22.04 -36.08
C ASP A 200 -5.61 20.95 -37.14
N LEU A 201 -6.29 21.31 -38.24
CA LEU A 201 -6.56 20.42 -39.37
C LEU A 201 -5.27 19.80 -39.95
N PRO A 202 -4.15 20.56 -40.12
CA PRO A 202 -2.89 19.97 -40.55
C PRO A 202 -2.36 18.87 -39.62
N ALA A 203 -2.51 19.02 -38.30
CA ALA A 203 -2.12 17.99 -37.34
C ALA A 203 -3.00 16.74 -37.46
N ILE A 204 -4.31 16.92 -37.61
CA ILE A 204 -5.28 15.82 -37.79
C ILE A 204 -4.94 15.04 -39.06
N GLU A 205 -4.81 15.70 -40.21
CA GLU A 205 -4.49 15.04 -41.48
C GLU A 205 -3.14 14.31 -41.44
N PHE A 206 -2.14 14.89 -40.79
CA PHE A 206 -0.85 14.25 -40.62
C PHE A 206 -0.94 12.98 -39.78
N LEU A 207 -1.70 13.02 -38.68
CA LEU A 207 -1.94 11.85 -37.83
C LEU A 207 -2.74 10.77 -38.55
N GLU A 208 -3.77 11.14 -39.32
CA GLU A 208 -4.56 10.18 -40.11
C GLU A 208 -3.69 9.42 -41.11
N LYS A 209 -2.80 10.13 -41.82
CA LYS A 209 -1.84 9.52 -42.75
C LYS A 209 -0.83 8.61 -42.03
N LYS A 210 -0.34 9.04 -40.87
CA LYS A 210 0.68 8.29 -40.12
C LYS A 210 0.13 7.03 -39.46
N VAL A 211 -1.08 7.10 -38.90
CA VAL A 211 -1.71 5.99 -38.18
C VAL A 211 -2.54 5.09 -39.12
N GLY A 212 -2.95 5.60 -40.28
CA GLY A 212 -3.78 4.86 -41.24
C GLY A 212 -5.21 4.64 -40.76
N MET A 213 -5.69 5.50 -39.87
CA MET A 213 -7.01 5.49 -39.24
C MET A 213 -7.60 6.90 -39.27
N ARG A 214 -8.92 7.01 -39.27
CA ARG A 214 -9.62 8.28 -39.10
C ARG A 214 -9.38 8.81 -37.70
N VAL A 215 -9.00 10.07 -37.56
CA VAL A 215 -8.79 10.71 -36.26
C VAL A 215 -10.07 11.43 -35.86
N ARG A 216 -10.61 11.06 -34.69
CA ARG A 216 -11.75 11.74 -34.09
C ARG A 216 -11.25 12.70 -33.01
N PRO A 217 -11.27 14.03 -33.26
CA PRO A 217 -10.79 15.00 -32.30
C PRO A 217 -11.80 15.18 -31.15
N TYR A 218 -11.26 15.33 -29.95
CA TYR A 218 -11.94 15.74 -28.73
C TYR A 218 -11.20 16.96 -28.18
N THR A 219 -11.90 17.94 -27.65
CA THR A 219 -11.26 19.09 -27.01
C THR A 219 -11.07 18.81 -25.52
N ALA A 220 -9.87 19.09 -25.01
CA ALA A 220 -9.54 18.98 -23.60
C ALA A 220 -8.82 20.24 -23.14
N VAL A 221 -8.82 20.49 -21.83
CA VAL A 221 -8.15 21.67 -21.27
C VAL A 221 -6.64 21.58 -21.58
N PRO A 222 -6.00 22.63 -22.12
CA PRO A 222 -4.61 22.54 -22.58
C PRO A 222 -3.62 22.05 -21.52
N ILE A 223 -3.79 22.46 -20.26
CA ILE A 223 -2.92 22.02 -19.16
C ILE A 223 -3.10 20.53 -18.87
N GLU A 224 -4.34 20.02 -18.89
CA GLU A 224 -4.61 18.59 -18.70
C GLU A 224 -3.98 17.75 -19.81
N VAL A 225 -3.95 18.25 -21.05
CA VAL A 225 -3.30 17.55 -22.17
C VAL A 225 -1.80 17.45 -21.95
N ILE A 226 -1.15 18.55 -21.55
CA ILE A 226 0.29 18.58 -21.26
C ILE A 226 0.63 17.64 -20.11
N ASP A 227 -0.13 17.71 -19.01
CA ASP A 227 0.06 16.84 -17.85
C ASP A 227 -0.19 15.37 -18.19
N ALA A 228 -1.20 15.08 -19.02
CA ALA A 228 -1.47 13.73 -19.48
C ALA A 228 -0.35 13.21 -20.38
N ILE A 229 0.22 14.02 -21.27
CA ILE A 229 1.39 13.61 -22.08
C ILE A 229 2.57 13.29 -21.16
N ALA A 230 2.88 14.18 -20.21
CA ALA A 230 3.97 13.98 -19.27
C ALA A 230 3.78 12.69 -18.44
N ASN A 231 2.60 12.50 -17.85
CA ASN A 231 2.33 11.37 -16.97
C ASN A 231 2.22 10.04 -17.71
N ASN A 232 1.59 9.99 -18.89
CA ASN A 232 1.31 8.73 -19.57
C ASN A 232 2.46 8.26 -20.48
N TYR A 233 3.25 9.18 -21.05
CA TYR A 233 4.44 8.79 -21.82
C TYR A 233 5.72 8.69 -20.97
N ALA A 234 5.81 9.35 -19.80
CA ALA A 234 6.96 9.17 -18.90
C ALA A 234 6.84 7.93 -17.99
N GLN A 235 5.61 7.47 -17.72
CA GLN A 235 5.36 6.25 -16.98
C GLN A 235 5.19 5.12 -18.00
N ASN A 236 6.23 4.33 -18.25
CA ASN A 236 6.25 3.18 -19.19
C ASN A 236 5.15 2.11 -18.99
N LEU A 237 4.22 2.29 -18.04
CA LEU A 237 3.09 1.42 -17.71
C LEU A 237 2.37 0.92 -18.98
N SER A 238 1.93 1.82 -19.84
CA SER A 238 1.21 1.46 -21.06
C SER A 238 2.10 0.73 -22.07
N ALA A 239 3.35 1.13 -22.24
CA ALA A 239 4.26 0.53 -23.21
C ALA A 239 4.68 -0.89 -22.79
N GLU A 240 5.02 -1.10 -21.52
CA GLU A 240 5.42 -2.39 -20.96
C GLU A 240 4.25 -3.39 -20.93
N VAL A 241 3.06 -2.92 -20.54
CA VAL A 241 1.84 -3.72 -20.60
C VAL A 241 1.48 -4.04 -22.06
N THR A 242 1.61 -3.09 -23.00
CA THR A 242 1.37 -3.35 -24.42
C THR A 242 2.33 -4.40 -24.99
N ALA A 243 3.62 -4.33 -24.60
CA ALA A 243 4.61 -5.32 -24.99
C ALA A 243 4.23 -6.72 -24.47
N ALA A 244 3.88 -6.83 -23.18
CA ALA A 244 3.41 -8.07 -22.60
C ALA A 244 2.12 -8.58 -23.27
N LEU A 245 1.17 -7.70 -23.59
CA LEU A 245 -0.08 -8.05 -24.28
C LEU A 245 0.18 -8.60 -25.69
N ARG A 246 1.15 -8.06 -26.43
CA ARG A 246 1.55 -8.60 -27.74
C ARG A 246 2.04 -10.04 -27.65
N GLU A 247 2.74 -10.38 -26.58
CA GLU A 247 3.20 -11.75 -26.32
C GLU A 247 2.05 -12.70 -25.90
N THR A 248 0.97 -12.18 -25.32
CA THR A 248 -0.24 -12.97 -24.99
C THR A 248 -1.16 -13.23 -26.18
N THR A 249 -1.05 -12.45 -27.25
CA THR A 249 -1.92 -12.57 -28.42
C THR A 249 -1.30 -13.58 -29.37
N PRO A 250 -1.93 -14.73 -29.67
CA PRO A 250 -1.38 -15.68 -30.62
C PRO A 250 -1.23 -15.01 -31.98
N GLN A 251 0.00 -14.95 -32.51
CA GLN A 251 0.21 -14.69 -33.93
C GLN A 251 -0.55 -15.76 -34.73
N GLU A 252 -1.18 -15.36 -35.82
CA GLU A 252 -1.82 -16.29 -36.76
C GLU A 252 -0.76 -17.23 -37.38
N THR A 253 -0.46 -18.32 -36.69
CA THR A 253 0.26 -19.45 -37.25
C THR A 253 -0.52 -20.71 -36.92
N LYS A 254 -1.09 -21.27 -38.00
CA LYS A 254 -1.64 -22.62 -38.22
C LYS A 254 -1.90 -23.46 -36.96
N THR A 255 -3.17 -23.83 -36.80
CA THR A 255 -3.69 -24.90 -35.94
C THR A 255 -2.69 -26.04 -35.72
N ILE A 256 -2.08 -26.06 -34.55
CA ILE A 256 -1.52 -27.27 -33.95
C ILE A 256 -2.17 -27.42 -32.57
N ASP A 257 -2.84 -28.55 -32.38
CA ASP A 257 -3.49 -28.94 -31.14
C ASP A 257 -2.42 -29.32 -30.11
N ILE A 258 -2.19 -28.46 -29.11
CA ILE A 258 -1.28 -28.74 -28.00
C ILE A 258 -1.92 -28.28 -26.68
N LYS A 259 -2.76 -29.14 -26.11
CA LYS A 259 -3.48 -28.89 -24.84
C LYS A 259 -2.61 -28.86 -23.58
N GLN A 260 -1.28 -29.00 -23.66
CA GLN A 260 -0.40 -29.00 -22.47
C GLN A 260 0.82 -28.08 -22.56
N LEU A 261 1.15 -27.50 -23.72
CA LEU A 261 2.28 -26.57 -23.86
C LEU A 261 1.84 -25.09 -23.81
N GLY A 262 0.54 -24.81 -23.90
CA GLY A 262 -0.02 -23.46 -23.92
C GLY A 262 -0.11 -22.75 -22.56
N GLU A 263 -0.10 -23.48 -21.44
CA GLU A 263 -0.16 -22.87 -20.10
C GLU A 263 1.15 -22.17 -19.75
N VAL A 264 2.29 -22.82 -19.95
CA VAL A 264 3.63 -22.27 -19.63
C VAL A 264 3.97 -21.04 -20.48
N ILE A 265 3.51 -20.99 -21.74
CA ILE A 265 3.79 -19.87 -22.67
C ILE A 265 2.98 -18.60 -22.32
N ARG A 266 1.82 -18.74 -21.64
CA ARG A 266 0.96 -17.60 -21.26
C ARG A 266 1.24 -17.02 -19.88
N GLU A 267 1.97 -17.73 -19.02
CA GLU A 267 2.23 -17.27 -17.65
C GLU A 267 3.20 -16.08 -17.58
N ALA A 268 4.28 -16.09 -18.37
CA ALA A 268 5.32 -15.07 -18.28
C ALA A 268 4.83 -13.64 -18.63
N PRO A 269 4.05 -13.44 -19.72
CA PRO A 269 3.53 -12.11 -20.01
C PRO A 269 2.49 -11.63 -19.00
N ILE A 270 1.66 -12.52 -18.45
CA ILE A 270 0.66 -12.18 -17.43
C ILE A 270 1.33 -11.80 -16.11
N ALA A 271 2.38 -12.53 -15.70
CA ALA A 271 3.18 -12.17 -14.55
C ALA A 271 3.77 -10.76 -14.70
N LYS A 272 4.25 -10.41 -15.90
CA LYS A 272 4.77 -9.06 -16.19
C LYS A 272 3.68 -7.99 -16.04
N ILE A 273 2.45 -8.22 -16.55
CA ILE A 273 1.34 -7.28 -16.38
C ILE A 273 1.03 -7.05 -14.90
N VAL A 274 0.97 -8.12 -14.09
CA VAL A 274 0.74 -8.00 -12.64
C VAL A 274 1.87 -7.20 -11.98
N SER A 275 3.13 -7.50 -12.29
CA SER A 275 4.27 -6.74 -11.76
C SER A 275 4.19 -5.26 -12.12
N THR A 276 3.93 -4.91 -13.39
CA THR A 276 3.85 -3.49 -13.82
C THR A 276 2.69 -2.75 -13.13
N ILE A 277 1.54 -3.41 -12.91
CA ILE A 277 0.43 -2.85 -12.13
C ILE A 277 0.87 -2.52 -10.69
N LEU A 278 1.56 -3.46 -10.03
CA LEU A 278 2.01 -3.29 -8.64
C LEU A 278 3.14 -2.26 -8.51
N GLU A 279 4.10 -2.26 -9.43
CA GLU A 279 5.17 -1.26 -9.48
C GLU A 279 4.62 0.16 -9.63
N TYR A 280 3.62 0.34 -10.50
CA TYR A 280 2.95 1.62 -10.64
C TYR A 280 2.21 2.02 -9.37
N ALA A 281 1.52 1.08 -8.71
CA ALA A 281 0.85 1.35 -7.43
C ALA A 281 1.82 1.85 -6.36
N ILE A 282 3.02 1.25 -6.26
CA ILE A 282 4.06 1.68 -5.32
C ILE A 282 4.59 3.07 -5.67
N LYS A 283 5.01 3.28 -6.92
CA LYS A 283 5.56 4.57 -7.40
C LYS A 283 4.56 5.72 -7.25
N SER A 284 3.29 5.46 -7.51
CA SER A 284 2.21 6.45 -7.38
C SER A 284 1.68 6.60 -5.95
N ARG A 285 2.23 5.86 -4.97
CA ARG A 285 1.79 5.86 -3.56
C ARG A 285 0.30 5.51 -3.39
N ALA A 286 -0.22 4.61 -4.22
CA ALA A 286 -1.59 4.15 -4.13
C ALA A 286 -1.83 3.30 -2.87
N SER A 287 -2.96 3.49 -2.19
CA SER A 287 -3.40 2.68 -1.05
C SER A 287 -4.06 1.37 -1.47
N ASP A 288 -4.77 1.38 -2.60
CA ASP A 288 -5.51 0.23 -3.11
C ASP A 288 -5.41 0.17 -4.64
N VAL A 289 -5.35 -1.06 -5.19
CA VAL A 289 -5.47 -1.36 -6.62
C VAL A 289 -6.77 -2.13 -6.83
N HIS A 290 -7.58 -1.69 -7.76
CA HIS A 290 -8.85 -2.31 -8.15
C HIS A 290 -8.75 -2.84 -9.58
N ILE A 291 -8.97 -4.14 -9.77
CA ILE A 291 -9.06 -4.77 -11.09
C ILE A 291 -10.49 -5.26 -11.25
N GLU A 292 -11.22 -4.63 -12.17
CA GLU A 292 -12.67 -4.77 -12.31
C GLU A 292 -13.03 -5.22 -13.72
N PRO A 293 -13.66 -6.40 -13.88
CA PRO A 293 -14.19 -6.80 -15.17
C PRO A 293 -15.37 -5.93 -15.59
N GLN A 294 -15.37 -5.49 -16.83
CA GLN A 294 -16.52 -4.92 -17.53
C GLN A 294 -16.94 -5.82 -18.69
N THR A 295 -17.94 -5.40 -19.47
CA THR A 295 -18.54 -6.18 -20.55
C THR A 295 -17.55 -6.46 -21.67
N ASP A 296 -16.78 -5.45 -22.09
CA ASP A 296 -15.85 -5.49 -23.23
C ASP A 296 -14.37 -5.37 -22.84
N ARG A 297 -14.11 -4.95 -21.59
CA ARG A 297 -12.76 -4.61 -21.10
C ARG A 297 -12.56 -5.01 -19.64
N VAL A 298 -11.33 -4.90 -19.17
CA VAL A 298 -10.99 -4.90 -17.74
C VAL A 298 -10.47 -3.53 -17.38
N ARG A 299 -11.04 -2.94 -16.34
CA ARG A 299 -10.63 -1.64 -15.82
C ARG A 299 -9.71 -1.83 -14.63
N VAL A 300 -8.59 -1.10 -14.61
CA VAL A 300 -7.67 -1.03 -13.46
C VAL A 300 -7.66 0.39 -12.89
N ARG A 301 -8.02 0.52 -11.61
CA ARG A 301 -8.06 1.79 -10.88
C ARG A 301 -7.12 1.76 -9.68
N TYR A 302 -6.55 2.91 -9.35
CA TYR A 302 -5.68 3.09 -8.19
C TYR A 302 -6.31 4.10 -7.25
N ARG A 303 -6.36 3.80 -5.95
CA ARG A 303 -6.73 4.79 -4.94
C ARG A 303 -5.47 5.55 -4.53
N ILE A 304 -5.36 6.81 -4.92
CA ILE A 304 -4.22 7.68 -4.59
C ILE A 304 -4.78 8.83 -3.76
N ASP A 305 -4.22 9.06 -2.57
CA ASP A 305 -4.66 10.11 -1.65
C ASP A 305 -6.19 10.08 -1.38
N GLY A 306 -6.75 8.87 -1.30
CA GLY A 306 -8.18 8.62 -1.06
C GLY A 306 -9.06 8.63 -2.31
N ILE A 307 -8.58 9.14 -3.45
CA ILE A 307 -9.34 9.32 -4.68
C ILE A 307 -9.05 8.16 -5.66
N LEU A 308 -10.09 7.63 -6.31
CA LEU A 308 -9.92 6.57 -7.31
C LEU A 308 -9.60 7.17 -8.69
N HIS A 309 -8.47 6.76 -9.26
CA HIS A 309 -8.03 7.13 -10.59
C HIS A 309 -8.05 5.91 -11.51
N GLU A 310 -8.76 6.02 -12.63
CA GLU A 310 -8.67 5.06 -13.73
C GLU A 310 -7.38 5.32 -14.51
N ARG A 311 -6.49 4.34 -14.58
CA ARG A 311 -5.16 4.53 -15.20
C ARG A 311 -4.84 3.53 -16.30
N LEU A 312 -5.49 2.37 -16.29
CA LEU A 312 -5.18 1.30 -17.24
C LEU A 312 -6.45 0.54 -17.62
N ILE A 313 -6.61 0.33 -18.92
CA ILE A 313 -7.66 -0.51 -19.51
C ILE A 313 -6.98 -1.68 -20.20
N LEU A 314 -7.43 -2.89 -19.88
CA LEU A 314 -6.91 -4.14 -20.44
C LEU A 314 -7.99 -4.85 -21.26
N PRO A 315 -7.60 -5.63 -22.29
CA PRO A 315 -8.53 -6.47 -23.03
C PRO A 315 -9.25 -7.50 -22.14
N LYS A 316 -10.51 -7.83 -22.45
CA LYS A 316 -11.30 -8.77 -21.63
C LYS A 316 -10.70 -10.18 -21.53
N ASN A 317 -10.02 -10.63 -22.59
CA ASN A 317 -9.45 -11.98 -22.69
C ASN A 317 -8.31 -12.25 -21.68
N VAL A 318 -7.64 -11.23 -21.15
CA VAL A 318 -6.58 -11.42 -20.14
C VAL A 318 -7.11 -11.50 -18.70
N HIS A 319 -8.41 -11.25 -18.50
CA HIS A 319 -9.00 -11.14 -17.16
C HIS A 319 -8.82 -12.40 -16.30
N GLU A 320 -9.19 -13.57 -16.82
CA GLU A 320 -9.13 -14.81 -16.04
C GLU A 320 -7.69 -15.19 -15.68
N ALA A 321 -6.75 -14.95 -16.60
CA ALA A 321 -5.33 -15.21 -16.36
C ALA A 321 -4.75 -14.27 -15.28
N LEU A 322 -5.16 -12.99 -15.28
CA LEU A 322 -4.79 -12.04 -14.22
C LEU A 322 -5.31 -12.48 -12.86
N VAL A 323 -6.60 -12.83 -12.78
CA VAL A 323 -7.22 -13.32 -11.54
C VAL A 323 -6.51 -14.57 -11.03
N SER A 324 -6.27 -15.55 -11.91
CA SER A 324 -5.55 -16.79 -11.57
C SER A 324 -4.14 -16.49 -11.04
N ARG A 325 -3.38 -15.64 -11.72
CA ARG A 325 -2.02 -15.29 -11.31
C ARG A 325 -2.00 -14.62 -9.93
N ILE A 326 -2.94 -13.72 -9.66
CA ILE A 326 -3.05 -13.05 -8.36
C ILE A 326 -3.46 -14.04 -7.27
N LYS A 327 -4.40 -14.96 -7.55
CA LYS A 327 -4.81 -16.02 -6.62
C LYS A 327 -3.64 -16.94 -6.26
N ILE A 328 -2.81 -17.32 -7.23
CA ILE A 328 -1.59 -18.09 -7.00
C ILE A 328 -0.66 -17.36 -6.04
N LEU A 329 -0.37 -16.08 -6.31
CA LEU A 329 0.51 -15.27 -5.47
C LEU A 329 -0.03 -15.16 -4.03
N ALA A 330 -1.33 -15.01 -3.88
CA ALA A 330 -2.00 -14.83 -2.59
C ALA A 330 -2.36 -16.13 -1.85
N GLY A 331 -2.02 -17.31 -2.40
CA GLY A 331 -2.34 -18.62 -1.81
C GLY A 331 -3.84 -18.97 -1.80
N MET A 332 -4.61 -18.43 -2.74
CA MET A 332 -6.06 -18.66 -2.88
C MET A 332 -6.36 -19.86 -3.80
N LYS A 333 -7.57 -20.41 -3.69
CA LYS A 333 -8.07 -21.48 -4.56
C LYS A 333 -8.43 -20.92 -5.94
N ILE A 334 -7.77 -21.41 -6.98
CA ILE A 334 -7.95 -20.95 -8.37
C ILE A 334 -9.25 -21.50 -8.98
N ASP A 335 -9.60 -22.73 -8.60
CA ASP A 335 -10.79 -23.47 -9.03
C ASP A 335 -12.09 -22.92 -8.42
N GLU A 336 -12.02 -22.37 -7.20
CA GLU A 336 -13.16 -21.70 -6.58
C GLU A 336 -13.31 -20.25 -7.07
N LYS A 337 -14.42 -19.96 -7.76
CA LYS A 337 -14.73 -18.64 -8.34
C LYS A 337 -16.08 -18.08 -7.89
N ARG A 338 -16.83 -18.81 -7.05
CA ARG A 338 -18.21 -18.48 -6.65
C ARG A 338 -18.31 -17.88 -5.26
N LEU A 339 -17.24 -17.97 -4.47
CA LEU A 339 -17.16 -17.45 -3.12
C LEU A 339 -16.08 -16.36 -3.04
N PRO A 340 -16.27 -15.33 -2.19
CA PRO A 340 -15.19 -14.41 -1.88
C PRO A 340 -13.99 -15.15 -1.28
N GLN A 341 -12.78 -14.68 -1.58
CA GLN A 341 -11.54 -15.23 -1.04
C GLN A 341 -10.60 -14.10 -0.63
N ASP A 342 -9.91 -14.28 0.49
CA ASP A 342 -8.91 -13.35 0.99
C ASP A 342 -7.56 -14.05 1.09
N GLY A 343 -6.49 -13.29 0.87
CA GLY A 343 -5.13 -13.80 0.83
C GLY A 343 -4.13 -12.67 0.98
N ARG A 344 -2.86 -13.03 1.09
CA ARG A 344 -1.78 -12.07 1.29
C ARG A 344 -0.51 -12.50 0.58
N PHE A 345 0.26 -11.54 0.10
CA PHE A 345 1.60 -11.79 -0.43
C PHE A 345 2.47 -10.54 -0.32
N ASN A 346 3.78 -10.74 -0.25
CA ASN A 346 4.74 -9.63 -0.28
C ASN A 346 5.16 -9.35 -1.73
N PHE A 347 5.32 -8.08 -2.07
CA PHE A 347 5.89 -7.65 -3.36
C PHE A 347 7.00 -6.64 -3.11
N ARG A 348 8.12 -6.80 -3.81
CA ARG A 348 9.28 -5.92 -3.71
C ARG A 348 9.59 -5.32 -5.07
N ALA A 349 9.69 -4.00 -5.13
CA ALA A 349 10.07 -3.26 -6.33
C ALA A 349 10.88 -2.01 -5.97
N ALA A 350 11.94 -1.72 -6.73
CA ALA A 350 12.78 -0.53 -6.58
C ALA A 350 13.29 -0.28 -5.14
N GLY A 351 13.56 -1.34 -4.37
CA GLY A 351 14.03 -1.25 -2.99
C GLY A 351 12.92 -1.05 -1.94
N GLU A 352 11.66 -0.85 -2.35
CA GLU A 352 10.50 -0.84 -1.45
C GLU A 352 9.84 -2.22 -1.40
N GLU A 353 9.48 -2.68 -0.21
CA GLU A 353 8.70 -3.88 0.00
C GLU A 353 7.32 -3.53 0.59
N VAL A 354 6.28 -4.09 0.01
CA VAL A 354 4.90 -3.89 0.46
C VAL A 354 4.25 -5.25 0.76
N ASP A 355 3.49 -5.30 1.84
CA ASP A 355 2.56 -6.39 2.12
C ASP A 355 1.24 -6.07 1.40
N LEU A 356 0.78 -7.01 0.57
CA LEU A 356 -0.48 -6.87 -0.15
C LEU A 356 -1.53 -7.76 0.49
N ARG A 357 -2.63 -7.15 0.91
CA ARG A 357 -3.86 -7.86 1.26
C ARG A 357 -4.78 -7.89 0.06
N VAL A 358 -5.09 -9.10 -0.38
CA VAL A 358 -5.84 -9.34 -1.61
C VAL A 358 -7.22 -9.86 -1.23
N SER A 359 -8.25 -9.29 -1.84
CA SER A 359 -9.62 -9.80 -1.78
C SER A 359 -10.12 -10.06 -3.19
N SER A 360 -10.70 -11.24 -3.39
CA SER A 360 -11.35 -11.68 -4.62
C SER A 360 -12.85 -11.78 -4.36
N LEU A 361 -13.65 -11.13 -5.20
CA LEU A 361 -15.11 -11.08 -5.07
C LEU A 361 -15.77 -11.48 -6.41
N PRO A 362 -16.59 -12.54 -6.45
CA PRO A 362 -17.38 -12.85 -7.64
C PRO A 362 -18.34 -11.71 -8.00
N THR A 363 -18.37 -11.34 -9.28
CA THR A 363 -19.35 -10.39 -9.85
C THR A 363 -20.01 -11.01 -11.08
N VAL A 364 -21.04 -10.34 -11.60
CA VAL A 364 -21.77 -10.76 -12.81
C VAL A 364 -20.89 -10.94 -14.06
N LEU A 365 -19.73 -10.26 -14.13
CA LEU A 365 -18.87 -10.25 -15.32
C LEU A 365 -17.50 -10.94 -15.10
N GLY A 366 -17.32 -11.62 -13.97
CA GLY A 366 -16.06 -12.21 -13.53
C GLY A 366 -15.67 -11.78 -12.11
N GLU A 367 -14.49 -12.18 -11.64
CA GLU A 367 -14.04 -11.84 -10.29
C GLU A 367 -13.42 -10.45 -10.24
N LYS A 368 -13.90 -9.62 -9.32
CA LYS A 368 -13.26 -8.35 -8.98
C LYS A 368 -12.13 -8.63 -7.99
N ILE A 369 -10.96 -8.06 -8.26
CA ILE A 369 -9.82 -8.11 -7.34
C ILE A 369 -9.61 -6.72 -6.73
N VAL A 370 -9.39 -6.69 -5.42
CA VAL A 370 -8.88 -5.52 -4.70
C VAL A 370 -7.61 -5.91 -3.97
N MET A 371 -6.54 -5.15 -4.18
CA MET A 371 -5.28 -5.32 -3.46
C MET A 371 -4.99 -4.06 -2.66
N ARG A 372 -4.94 -4.18 -1.33
CA ARG A 372 -4.52 -3.10 -0.45
C ARG A 372 -3.02 -3.18 -0.22
N LEU A 373 -2.32 -2.07 -0.50
CA LEU A 373 -0.89 -1.95 -0.31
C LEU A 373 -0.63 -1.44 1.10
N LEU A 374 0.00 -2.27 1.92
CA LEU A 374 0.52 -1.87 3.21
C LEU A 374 2.03 -1.70 3.04
N LYS A 375 2.47 -0.44 2.98
CA LYS A 375 3.90 -0.15 3.01
C LYS A 375 4.48 -0.77 4.27
N LYS A 376 5.54 -1.56 4.13
CA LYS A 376 6.43 -1.88 5.26
C LYS A 376 7.28 -0.64 5.52
N SER A 377 6.66 0.45 5.98
CA SER A 377 7.36 1.71 6.24
C SER A 377 7.91 1.73 7.66
N GLY A 378 9.23 1.89 7.77
CA GLY A 378 9.99 1.99 9.01
C GLY A 378 10.27 0.61 9.57
N GLY A 379 11.53 0.32 9.91
CA GLY A 379 11.86 -0.89 10.67
C GLY A 379 11.06 -0.97 11.97
N VAL A 380 11.29 -2.03 12.74
CA VAL A 380 10.65 -2.19 14.05
C VAL A 380 10.82 -0.90 14.88
N PRO A 381 9.73 -0.25 15.34
CA PRO A 381 9.83 1.00 16.08
C PRO A 381 10.57 0.79 17.39
N THR A 382 11.24 1.83 17.91
CA THR A 382 11.83 1.74 19.25
C THR A 382 10.74 1.75 20.32
N LEU A 383 11.07 1.28 21.53
CA LEU A 383 10.14 1.33 22.68
C LEU A 383 9.68 2.76 22.98
N SER A 384 10.56 3.75 22.77
CA SER A 384 10.24 5.17 22.91
C SER A 384 9.28 5.67 21.83
N ASP A 385 9.48 5.26 20.57
CA ASP A 385 8.58 5.63 19.45
C ASP A 385 7.16 5.07 19.65
N LEU A 386 7.06 3.91 20.30
CA LEU A 386 5.77 3.33 20.69
C LEU A 386 5.06 4.15 21.77
N GLY A 387 5.77 4.98 22.53
CA GLY A 387 5.23 5.84 23.58
C GLY A 387 5.50 5.34 25.00
N ILE A 388 6.37 4.34 25.19
CA ILE A 388 6.81 3.90 26.52
C ILE A 388 7.83 4.92 27.04
N ARG A 389 7.69 5.37 28.29
CA ARG A 389 8.50 6.45 28.85
C ARG A 389 8.72 6.34 30.35
N GLY A 390 9.63 7.16 30.86
CA GLY A 390 9.86 7.34 32.29
C GLY A 390 10.10 6.00 33.00
N LYS A 391 9.44 5.81 34.14
CA LYS A 391 9.62 4.61 34.97
C LYS A 391 9.12 3.33 34.29
N ALA A 392 8.08 3.41 33.47
CA ALA A 392 7.59 2.25 32.71
C ALA A 392 8.64 1.74 31.72
N LEU A 393 9.30 2.65 30.99
CA LEU A 393 10.39 2.29 30.08
C LEU A 393 11.55 1.67 30.85
N LYS A 394 11.98 2.30 31.94
CA LYS A 394 13.07 1.79 32.77
C LYS A 394 12.79 0.38 33.30
N ASN A 395 11.60 0.18 33.89
CA ASN A 395 11.21 -1.13 34.43
C ASN A 395 11.22 -2.22 33.34
N LEU A 396 10.77 -1.89 32.13
CA LEU A 396 10.79 -2.82 31.00
C LEU A 396 12.22 -3.09 30.52
N GLU A 397 13.07 -2.07 30.39
CA GLU A 397 14.47 -2.22 30.00
C GLU A 397 15.26 -3.06 31.01
N ASP A 398 15.03 -2.86 32.31
CA ASP A 398 15.64 -3.67 33.37
C ASP A 398 15.13 -5.14 33.30
N ALA A 399 13.86 -5.35 32.95
CA ALA A 399 13.27 -6.68 32.84
C ALA A 399 13.83 -7.48 31.64
N ILE A 400 13.94 -6.87 30.46
CA ILE A 400 14.38 -7.55 29.23
C ILE A 400 15.87 -7.94 29.26
N LEU A 401 16.65 -7.37 30.19
CA LEU A 401 18.06 -7.72 30.42
C LEU A 401 18.24 -8.87 31.41
N ARG A 402 17.15 -9.41 31.99
CA ARG A 402 17.24 -10.58 32.86
C ARG A 402 17.64 -11.83 32.04
N PRO A 403 18.47 -12.73 32.62
CA PRO A 403 18.89 -13.94 31.91
C PRO A 403 17.74 -14.92 31.67
N HIS A 404 16.76 -14.95 32.57
CA HIS A 404 15.61 -15.82 32.50
C HIS A 404 14.40 -15.23 33.22
N GLY A 405 13.23 -15.79 32.96
CA GLY A 405 11.96 -15.35 33.52
C GLY A 405 10.90 -15.09 32.46
N ILE A 406 9.69 -14.73 32.87
CA ILE A 406 8.57 -14.44 31.98
C ILE A 406 8.26 -12.94 31.96
N ILE A 407 8.13 -12.38 30.77
CA ILE A 407 7.60 -11.04 30.53
C ILE A 407 6.32 -11.15 29.71
N LEU A 408 5.21 -10.65 30.26
CA LEU A 408 3.90 -10.71 29.60
C LEU A 408 3.49 -9.35 29.06
N ILE A 409 2.98 -9.33 27.83
CA ILE A 409 2.34 -8.16 27.24
C ILE A 409 0.83 -8.39 27.16
N CYS A 410 0.09 -7.50 27.81
CA CYS A 410 -1.33 -7.61 28.03
C CYS A 410 -2.11 -6.54 27.26
N GLY A 411 -3.31 -6.90 26.84
CA GLY A 411 -4.26 -6.00 26.21
C GLY A 411 -5.20 -6.71 25.24
N PRO A 412 -6.29 -6.05 24.81
CA PRO A 412 -7.25 -6.61 23.87
C PRO A 412 -6.64 -6.74 22.47
N THR A 413 -7.43 -7.26 21.55
CA THR A 413 -7.06 -7.28 20.13
C THR A 413 -6.83 -5.85 19.62
N GLY A 414 -5.78 -5.65 18.81
CA GLY A 414 -5.45 -4.34 18.26
C GLY A 414 -4.79 -3.36 19.23
N SER A 415 -4.44 -3.77 20.45
CA SER A 415 -3.70 -2.92 21.40
C SER A 415 -2.21 -2.78 21.08
N GLY A 416 -1.71 -3.40 20.01
CA GLY A 416 -0.31 -3.29 19.57
C GLY A 416 0.68 -4.26 20.24
N LYS A 417 0.21 -5.33 20.91
CA LYS A 417 1.07 -6.27 21.67
C LYS A 417 2.22 -6.82 20.83
N THR A 418 1.90 -7.32 19.63
CA THR A 418 2.89 -7.87 18.69
C THR A 418 3.91 -6.81 18.29
N THR A 419 3.50 -5.56 18.08
CA THR A 419 4.42 -4.46 17.76
C THR A 419 5.39 -4.18 18.91
N THR A 420 4.92 -4.20 20.15
CA THR A 420 5.78 -4.04 21.33
C THR A 420 6.72 -5.23 21.51
N LEU A 421 6.23 -6.47 21.35
CA LEU A 421 7.07 -7.68 21.39
C LEU A 421 8.20 -7.59 20.37
N TYR A 422 7.87 -7.23 19.14
CA TYR A 422 8.86 -7.10 18.09
C TYR A 422 9.88 -6.00 18.40
N ALA A 423 9.46 -4.86 18.95
CA ALA A 423 10.36 -3.80 19.40
C ALA A 423 11.33 -4.26 20.49
N ILE A 424 10.85 -5.07 21.44
CA ILE A 424 11.70 -5.70 22.45
C ILE A 424 12.69 -6.67 21.80
N LEU A 425 12.19 -7.62 20.99
CA LEU A 425 13.04 -8.62 20.33
C LEU A 425 14.11 -7.96 19.47
N SER A 426 13.74 -6.95 18.67
CA SER A 426 14.68 -6.20 17.85
C SER A 426 15.74 -5.45 18.66
N LYS A 427 15.42 -5.00 19.88
CA LYS A 427 16.37 -4.31 20.78
C LYS A 427 17.40 -5.29 21.38
N ILE A 428 16.99 -6.52 21.69
CA ILE A 428 17.85 -7.54 22.32
C ILE A 428 18.47 -8.52 21.30
N ASN A 429 18.12 -8.39 20.02
CA ASN A 429 18.64 -9.19 18.94
C ASN A 429 20.11 -8.90 18.68
N THR A 430 20.97 -9.80 19.14
CA THR A 430 22.41 -9.75 18.94
C THR A 430 22.90 -11.11 18.45
N THR A 431 24.06 -11.16 17.82
CA THR A 431 24.67 -12.42 17.36
C THR A 431 25.06 -13.38 18.50
N ARG A 432 24.93 -12.95 19.76
CA ARG A 432 25.27 -13.74 20.96
C ARG A 432 24.09 -14.49 21.56
N VAL A 433 22.87 -14.21 21.10
CA VAL A 433 21.65 -14.83 21.63
C VAL A 433 20.87 -15.52 20.52
N ASN A 434 20.37 -16.71 20.82
CA ASN A 434 19.45 -17.43 19.97
C ASN A 434 18.01 -17.08 20.35
N ILE A 435 17.29 -16.44 19.42
CA ILE A 435 15.89 -16.03 19.60
C ILE A 435 15.00 -16.91 18.71
N VAL A 436 14.03 -17.59 19.32
CA VAL A 436 13.01 -18.38 18.64
C VAL A 436 11.62 -17.87 18.97
N THR A 437 10.74 -17.77 17.98
CA THR A 437 9.35 -17.32 18.16
C THR A 437 8.35 -18.30 17.58
N LEU A 438 7.19 -18.43 18.23
CA LEU A 438 6.07 -19.24 17.75
C LEU A 438 4.82 -18.38 17.65
N GLU A 439 4.29 -18.20 16.44
CA GLU A 439 3.31 -17.15 16.13
C GLU A 439 2.15 -17.67 15.26
N ASP A 440 0.97 -17.05 15.35
CA ASP A 440 -0.22 -17.43 14.59
C ASP A 440 -1.01 -16.21 14.08
N PRO A 441 -0.69 -15.66 12.88
CA PRO A 441 0.47 -15.95 12.05
C PRO A 441 1.69 -15.07 12.39
N VAL A 442 2.82 -15.30 11.72
CA VAL A 442 3.93 -14.32 11.71
C VAL A 442 3.47 -13.07 10.94
N GLU A 443 3.52 -11.91 11.59
CA GLU A 443 3.05 -10.63 11.01
C GLU A 443 4.04 -10.08 9.98
N TYR A 444 5.33 -10.07 10.33
CA TYR A 444 6.44 -9.73 9.45
C TYR A 444 7.74 -10.36 9.96
N GLN A 445 8.75 -10.39 9.08
CA GLN A 445 10.04 -10.98 9.38
C GLN A 445 10.95 -9.99 10.13
N ILE A 446 11.54 -10.44 11.24
CA ILE A 446 12.59 -9.76 11.98
C ILE A 446 13.91 -10.42 11.60
N PHE A 447 14.81 -9.65 10.98
CA PHE A 447 16.13 -10.16 10.61
C PHE A 447 16.88 -10.69 11.83
N GLY A 448 17.45 -11.90 11.76
CA GLY A 448 18.21 -12.52 12.85
C GLY A 448 17.38 -13.27 13.90
N VAL A 449 16.04 -13.27 13.79
CA VAL A 449 15.15 -14.01 14.69
C VAL A 449 14.58 -15.24 13.97
N ASN A 450 14.59 -16.39 14.63
CA ASN A 450 14.04 -17.64 14.08
C ASN A 450 12.53 -17.71 14.35
N GLN A 451 11.72 -17.23 13.41
CA GLN A 451 10.27 -17.17 13.56
C GLN A 451 9.58 -18.39 12.97
N VAL A 452 8.76 -19.06 13.78
CA VAL A 452 7.99 -20.24 13.41
C VAL A 452 6.51 -19.91 13.44
N GLN A 453 5.81 -20.22 12.36
CA GLN A 453 4.36 -20.08 12.30
C GLN A 453 3.68 -21.38 12.76
N VAL A 454 2.64 -21.25 13.57
CA VAL A 454 1.72 -22.35 13.92
C VAL A 454 1.14 -22.97 12.64
N ASN A 455 1.08 -24.29 12.59
CA ASN A 455 0.56 -25.06 11.47
C ASN A 455 -0.29 -26.23 11.99
N PRO A 456 -1.59 -25.98 12.25
CA PRO A 456 -2.49 -26.99 12.80
C PRO A 456 -2.65 -28.21 11.90
N THR A 457 -2.59 -28.04 10.56
CA THR A 457 -2.68 -29.12 9.57
C THR A 457 -1.53 -30.12 9.70
N ALA A 458 -0.34 -29.64 10.06
CA ALA A 458 0.82 -30.49 10.32
C ALA A 458 0.93 -30.96 11.79
N GLY A 459 -0.02 -30.57 12.65
CA GLY A 459 0.01 -30.84 14.09
C GLY A 459 0.95 -29.95 14.90
N LEU A 460 1.47 -28.85 14.31
CA LEU A 460 2.32 -27.88 15.01
C LEU A 460 1.46 -26.77 15.62
N ASN A 461 1.24 -26.84 16.93
CA ASN A 461 0.52 -25.86 17.76
C ASN A 461 1.46 -25.17 18.77
N PHE A 462 0.95 -24.24 19.59
CA PHE A 462 1.77 -23.52 20.57
C PHE A 462 2.52 -24.45 21.54
N ALA A 463 1.84 -25.41 22.17
CA ALA A 463 2.46 -26.34 23.11
C ALA A 463 3.52 -27.25 22.45
N SER A 464 3.22 -27.87 21.31
CA SER A 464 4.16 -28.75 20.59
C SER A 464 5.36 -28.01 20.02
N GLY A 465 5.17 -26.79 19.52
CA GLY A 465 6.25 -25.93 19.07
C GLY A 465 7.15 -25.49 20.23
N LEU A 466 6.57 -25.08 21.36
CA LEU A 466 7.32 -24.70 22.56
C LEU A 466 8.13 -25.87 23.13
N ARG A 467 7.58 -27.09 23.17
CA ARG A 467 8.34 -28.31 23.51
C ARG A 467 9.53 -28.54 22.58
N SER A 468 9.40 -28.15 21.31
CA SER A 468 10.46 -28.33 20.33
C SER A 468 11.56 -27.28 20.50
N PHE A 469 11.20 -26.05 20.87
CA PHE A 469 12.15 -24.97 21.14
C PHE A 469 13.11 -25.29 22.27
N LEU A 470 12.69 -26.00 23.31
CA LEU A 470 13.58 -26.43 24.40
C LEU A 470 14.73 -27.36 23.94
N ARG A 471 14.66 -27.90 22.71
CA ARG A 471 15.74 -28.68 22.08
C ARG A 471 16.49 -27.92 20.99
N GLN A 472 16.29 -26.60 20.89
CA GLN A 472 16.92 -25.74 19.90
C GLN A 472 17.99 -24.82 20.52
N ASP A 473 18.36 -25.06 21.78
CA ASP A 473 19.31 -24.22 22.53
C ASP A 473 18.99 -22.71 22.46
N PRO A 474 17.74 -22.27 22.74
CA PRO A 474 17.39 -20.86 22.70
C PRO A 474 17.91 -20.15 23.96
N ASN A 475 18.14 -18.84 23.86
CA ASN A 475 18.27 -17.98 25.04
C ASN A 475 16.95 -17.26 25.32
N ILE A 476 16.25 -16.87 24.25
CA ILE A 476 15.01 -16.11 24.31
C ILE A 476 13.95 -16.88 23.52
N ILE A 477 12.79 -17.06 24.14
CA ILE A 477 11.63 -17.70 23.55
C ILE A 477 10.49 -16.70 23.52
N MET A 478 9.83 -16.51 22.38
CA MET A 478 8.56 -15.79 22.30
C MET A 478 7.44 -16.73 21.88
N VAL A 479 6.38 -16.79 22.67
CA VAL A 479 5.15 -17.52 22.36
C VAL A 479 4.07 -16.48 22.10
N GLY A 480 3.46 -16.50 20.91
CA GLY A 480 2.53 -15.46 20.46
C GLY A 480 1.46 -15.13 21.51
N GLU A 481 0.93 -16.14 22.19
CA GLU A 481 0.00 -15.99 23.29
C GLU A 481 -0.10 -17.24 24.16
N ILE A 482 -0.55 -17.05 25.40
CA ILE A 482 -0.89 -18.13 26.32
C ILE A 482 -2.43 -18.21 26.40
N ARG A 483 -3.00 -19.30 25.87
CA ARG A 483 -4.47 -19.53 25.89
C ARG A 483 -4.93 -20.63 26.84
N ASP A 484 -4.03 -21.53 27.20
CA ASP A 484 -4.33 -22.77 27.91
C ASP A 484 -3.27 -23.10 28.96
N THR A 485 -3.63 -24.03 29.85
CA THR A 485 -2.77 -24.54 30.93
C THR A 485 -1.49 -25.17 30.39
N GLU A 486 -1.57 -25.95 29.31
CA GLU A 486 -0.43 -26.67 28.76
C GLU A 486 0.67 -25.72 28.26
N THR A 487 0.29 -24.68 27.51
CA THR A 487 1.21 -23.66 27.02
C THR A 487 1.77 -22.83 28.18
N SER A 488 0.94 -22.52 29.19
CA SER A 488 1.36 -21.81 30.40
C SER A 488 2.43 -22.58 31.17
N ASP A 489 2.20 -23.88 31.43
CA ASP A 489 3.12 -24.77 32.14
C ASP A 489 4.47 -24.84 31.44
N LEU A 490 4.46 -25.03 30.11
CA LEU A 490 5.67 -25.09 29.32
C LEU A 490 6.44 -23.76 29.32
N ALA A 491 5.76 -22.62 29.31
CA ALA A 491 6.40 -21.30 29.40
C ALA A 491 7.07 -21.09 30.76
N ILE A 492 6.41 -21.50 31.84
CA ILE A 492 6.98 -21.50 33.20
C ILE A 492 8.19 -22.40 33.28
N GLN A 493 8.10 -23.64 32.81
CA GLN A 493 9.23 -24.57 32.81
C GLN A 493 10.42 -24.01 32.03
N ALA A 494 10.17 -23.48 30.83
CA ALA A 494 11.21 -22.83 30.04
C ALA A 494 11.90 -21.70 30.82
N SER A 495 11.12 -20.86 31.51
CA SER A 495 11.67 -19.75 32.29
C SER A 495 12.50 -20.21 33.49
N LEU A 496 12.09 -21.29 34.17
CA LEU A 496 12.81 -21.85 35.32
C LEU A 496 14.08 -22.59 34.90
N THR A 497 14.14 -23.08 33.66
CA THR A 497 15.34 -23.72 33.10
C THR A 497 16.28 -22.74 32.40
N GLY A 498 16.18 -21.43 32.71
CA GLY A 498 17.18 -20.45 32.28
C GLY A 498 16.88 -19.71 30.96
N HIS A 499 15.62 -19.70 30.50
CA HIS A 499 15.23 -18.96 29.30
C HIS A 499 14.48 -17.67 29.65
N LEU A 500 14.68 -16.61 28.86
CA LEU A 500 13.81 -15.43 28.92
C LEU A 500 12.62 -15.67 27.98
N VAL A 501 11.42 -15.68 28.54
CA VAL A 501 10.18 -16.04 27.83
C VAL A 501 9.29 -14.81 27.69
N PHE A 502 8.89 -14.51 26.46
CA PHE A 502 7.92 -13.48 26.14
C PHE A 502 6.60 -14.12 25.73
N SER A 503 5.48 -13.58 26.21
CA SER A 503 4.18 -13.96 25.67
C SER A 503 3.14 -12.87 25.81
N THR A 504 1.93 -13.13 25.33
CA THR A 504 0.79 -12.23 25.46
C THR A 504 -0.40 -12.84 26.17
N LEU A 505 -1.18 -11.99 26.83
CA LEU A 505 -2.47 -12.31 27.41
C LEU A 505 -3.51 -11.26 27.02
N HIS A 506 -4.78 -11.67 27.03
CA HIS A 506 -5.93 -10.81 26.77
C HIS A 506 -6.55 -10.28 28.07
N THR A 507 -5.74 -9.67 28.95
CA THR A 507 -6.23 -8.94 30.13
C THR A 507 -6.28 -7.44 29.87
N ASN A 508 -7.17 -6.75 30.58
CA ASN A 508 -7.38 -5.33 30.37
C ASN A 508 -6.24 -4.48 30.95
N ASP A 509 -5.71 -4.89 32.10
CA ASP A 509 -4.66 -4.25 32.87
C ASP A 509 -3.52 -5.26 33.16
N ALA A 510 -2.41 -4.75 33.69
CA ALA A 510 -1.26 -5.57 34.06
C ALA A 510 -1.53 -6.39 35.33
N SER A 511 -2.28 -5.82 36.28
CA SER A 511 -2.64 -6.48 37.54
C SER A 511 -3.54 -7.70 37.37
N GLY A 512 -4.37 -7.75 36.32
CA GLY A 512 -5.24 -8.88 36.03
C GLY A 512 -4.53 -10.09 35.42
N ALA A 513 -3.28 -9.94 34.95
CA ALA A 513 -2.54 -11.05 34.32
C ALA A 513 -2.23 -12.19 35.29
N LEU A 514 -1.82 -11.88 36.52
CA LEU A 514 -1.46 -12.89 37.52
C LEU A 514 -2.69 -13.69 38.01
N PRO A 515 -3.82 -13.06 38.40
CA PRO A 515 -5.06 -13.78 38.66
C PRO A 515 -5.49 -14.65 37.48
N ARG A 516 -5.35 -14.15 36.24
CA ARG A 516 -5.73 -14.92 35.05
C ARG A 516 -4.89 -16.20 34.88
N LEU A 517 -3.60 -16.16 35.19
CA LEU A 517 -2.76 -17.35 35.19
C LEU A 517 -3.13 -18.32 36.32
N LEU A 518 -3.51 -17.81 37.49
CA LEU A 518 -4.04 -18.64 38.58
C LEU A 518 -5.34 -19.33 38.17
N ASP A 519 -6.22 -18.65 37.42
CA ASP A 519 -7.46 -19.24 36.88
C ASP A 519 -7.18 -20.37 35.86
N PHE A 520 -6.04 -20.31 35.15
CA PHE A 520 -5.56 -21.39 34.29
C PHE A 520 -4.96 -22.57 35.07
N GLY A 521 -4.97 -22.51 36.41
CA GLY A 521 -4.48 -23.57 37.28
C GLY A 521 -2.99 -23.50 37.56
N MET A 522 -2.32 -22.37 37.27
CA MET A 522 -0.90 -22.21 37.56
C MET A 522 -0.66 -22.13 39.07
N GLU A 523 0.39 -22.82 39.53
CA GLU A 523 0.74 -22.79 40.96
C GLU A 523 1.36 -21.44 41.36
N PRO A 524 0.88 -20.79 42.44
CA PRO A 524 1.37 -19.47 42.85
C PRO A 524 2.88 -19.38 43.04
N PHE A 525 3.51 -20.43 43.59
CA PHE A 525 4.95 -20.42 43.83
C PHE A 525 5.76 -20.44 42.53
N LEU A 526 5.24 -21.08 41.47
CA LEU A 526 5.87 -21.09 40.15
C LEU A 526 5.76 -19.72 39.51
N LEU A 527 4.60 -19.07 39.59
CA LEU A 527 4.42 -17.71 39.08
C LEU A 527 5.33 -16.70 39.82
N ALA A 528 5.38 -16.77 41.15
CA ALA A 528 6.22 -15.87 41.95
C ALA A 528 7.73 -16.03 41.66
N SER A 529 8.18 -17.20 41.21
CA SER A 529 9.59 -17.47 40.89
C SER A 529 9.96 -17.28 39.42
N SER A 530 8.98 -17.35 38.50
CA SER A 530 9.21 -17.22 37.06
C SER A 530 8.93 -15.82 36.51
N MET A 531 7.94 -15.12 37.04
CA MET A 531 7.49 -13.85 36.48
C MET A 531 8.47 -12.71 36.76
N THR A 532 8.79 -11.92 35.72
CA THR A 532 9.73 -10.79 35.82
C THR A 532 9.00 -9.45 35.73
N ALA A 533 8.16 -9.29 34.72
CA ALA A 533 7.41 -8.05 34.50
C ALA A 533 6.12 -8.30 33.71
N ILE A 534 5.13 -7.46 33.93
CA ILE A 534 3.87 -7.46 33.21
C ILE A 534 3.65 -6.08 32.63
N VAL A 535 3.52 -6.01 31.32
CA VAL A 535 3.21 -4.81 30.56
C VAL A 535 1.75 -4.89 30.17
N ALA A 536 0.97 -3.85 30.42
CA ALA A 536 -0.33 -3.69 29.77
C ALA A 536 -0.34 -2.46 28.88
N GLN A 537 -1.04 -2.56 27.76
CA GLN A 537 -1.08 -1.48 26.78
C GLN A 537 -2.43 -1.29 26.11
N ARG A 538 -2.64 -0.06 25.66
CA ARG A 538 -3.68 0.36 24.70
C ARG A 538 -3.06 1.29 23.68
N VAL A 539 -3.79 1.54 22.59
CA VAL A 539 -3.38 2.47 21.54
C VAL A 539 -4.42 3.56 21.41
N VAL A 540 -3.95 4.80 21.48
CA VAL A 540 -4.73 6.01 21.26
C VAL A 540 -4.31 6.67 19.96
N ARG A 541 -5.23 7.40 19.34
CA ARG A 541 -4.95 8.18 18.14
C ARG A 541 -4.17 9.45 18.50
N LYS A 542 -3.16 9.81 17.70
CA LYS A 542 -2.43 11.08 17.88
C LYS A 542 -3.19 12.21 17.23
N ILE A 543 -3.16 13.39 17.83
CA ILE A 543 -3.72 14.61 17.24
C ILE A 543 -2.97 14.90 15.92
N CYS A 544 -3.70 15.20 14.85
CA CYS A 544 -3.09 15.61 13.59
C CYS A 544 -2.29 16.90 13.77
N THR A 545 -1.01 16.89 13.41
CA THR A 545 -0.10 18.03 13.60
C THR A 545 -0.49 19.26 12.79
N SER A 546 -1.18 19.04 11.66
CA SER A 546 -1.50 20.10 10.68
C SER A 546 -2.76 20.89 11.02
N CYS A 547 -3.68 20.31 11.80
CA CYS A 547 -4.89 20.98 12.29
C CYS A 547 -4.98 21.03 13.82
N LYS A 548 -3.83 20.94 14.50
CA LYS A 548 -3.73 20.95 15.96
C LYS A 548 -4.00 22.36 16.48
N THR A 549 -4.98 22.51 17.37
CA THR A 549 -5.37 23.80 17.98
C THR A 549 -5.48 23.70 19.49
N GLU A 550 -5.18 24.79 20.19
CA GLU A 550 -5.39 24.94 21.63
C GLU A 550 -6.85 25.22 21.96
N TYR A 551 -7.33 24.71 23.09
CA TYR A 551 -8.60 25.08 23.69
C TYR A 551 -8.50 25.10 25.22
N ASP A 552 -9.34 25.92 25.85
CA ASP A 552 -9.49 25.95 27.30
C ASP A 552 -10.44 24.81 27.71
N PRO A 553 -9.96 23.80 28.46
CA PRO A 553 -10.80 22.68 28.86
C PRO A 553 -11.84 23.11 29.91
N PRO A 554 -13.02 22.45 29.95
CA PRO A 554 -14.00 22.66 31.04
C PRO A 554 -13.39 22.36 32.42
N ASP A 555 -13.89 23.03 33.47
CA ASP A 555 -13.38 22.84 34.84
C ASP A 555 -13.45 21.36 35.30
N GLU A 556 -14.51 20.64 34.92
CA GLU A 556 -14.68 19.21 35.22
C GLU A 556 -13.52 18.36 34.67
N VAL A 557 -13.02 18.71 33.48
CA VAL A 557 -11.88 18.03 32.86
C VAL A 557 -10.59 18.29 33.65
N ILE A 558 -10.40 19.51 34.12
CA ILE A 558 -9.24 19.92 34.93
C ILE A 558 -9.27 19.19 36.28
N GLU A 559 -10.41 19.21 36.97
CA GLU A 559 -10.62 18.51 38.24
C GLU A 559 -10.38 17.00 38.09
N ASN A 560 -10.88 16.40 37.01
CA ASN A 560 -10.68 14.99 36.72
C ASN A 560 -9.19 14.69 36.48
N ALA A 561 -8.47 15.52 35.73
CA ALA A 561 -7.05 15.37 35.51
C ALA A 561 -6.23 15.49 36.80
N HIS A 562 -6.57 16.45 37.68
CA HIS A 562 -5.99 16.57 39.01
C HIS A 562 -6.20 15.29 39.84
N LYS A 563 -7.43 14.76 39.85
CA LYS A 563 -7.77 13.54 40.59
C LYS A 563 -7.01 12.31 40.08
N VAL A 564 -6.89 12.14 38.76
CA VAL A 564 -6.24 10.98 38.14
C VAL A 564 -4.72 11.04 38.31
N LEU A 565 -4.11 12.20 38.05
CA LEU A 565 -2.66 12.35 38.09
C LEU A 565 -2.11 12.49 39.50
N GLY A 566 -2.88 13.06 40.44
CA GLY A 566 -2.43 13.26 41.81
C GLY A 566 -1.10 14.01 41.86
N SER A 567 -0.06 13.38 42.42
CA SER A 567 1.30 13.95 42.49
C SER A 567 2.01 14.09 41.15
N LEU A 568 1.52 13.42 40.09
CA LEU A 568 2.04 13.54 38.72
C LEU A 568 1.49 14.77 37.99
N TYR A 569 0.52 15.48 38.58
CA TYR A 569 -0.05 16.67 37.97
C TYR A 569 0.98 17.80 37.95
N PRO A 570 1.22 18.47 36.80
CA PRO A 570 2.20 19.55 36.73
C PRO A 570 1.83 20.74 37.64
N SER A 571 2.72 21.13 38.54
CA SER A 571 2.48 22.26 39.46
C SER A 571 2.39 23.59 38.72
N GLY A 572 1.35 24.38 38.99
CA GLY A 572 1.34 25.84 38.76
C GLY A 572 1.02 26.33 37.33
N LYS A 573 0.43 25.51 36.45
CA LYS A 573 -0.03 25.98 35.13
C LYS A 573 -1.50 25.64 34.90
N SER A 574 -2.29 26.67 34.59
CA SER A 574 -3.46 26.48 33.72
C SER A 574 -2.92 26.02 32.38
N PHE A 575 -3.17 24.77 32.01
CA PHE A 575 -2.74 24.23 30.73
C PHE A 575 -3.91 24.26 29.76
N LYS A 576 -3.63 24.80 28.57
CA LYS A 576 -4.51 24.62 27.43
C LYS A 576 -4.33 23.21 26.92
N LEU A 577 -5.44 22.57 26.55
CA LEU A 577 -5.41 21.27 25.92
C LEU A 577 -5.40 21.43 24.41
N MET A 578 -4.91 20.39 23.74
CA MET A 578 -4.84 20.37 22.28
C MET A 578 -5.96 19.50 21.73
N ARG A 579 -6.52 19.89 20.59
CA ARG A 579 -7.46 19.09 19.80
C ARG A 579 -7.19 19.28 18.30
N GLY A 580 -7.56 18.29 17.49
CA GLY A 580 -7.54 18.44 16.04
C GLY A 580 -8.88 18.94 15.53
N THR A 581 -8.91 20.00 14.71
CA THR A 581 -10.16 20.53 14.13
C THR A 581 -10.65 19.75 12.91
N GLY A 582 -9.82 18.88 12.35
CA GLY A 582 -10.03 18.28 11.03
C GLY A 582 -9.38 19.10 9.92
N CYS A 583 -8.78 18.42 8.95
CA CYS A 583 -8.25 18.98 7.71
C CYS A 583 -8.08 17.86 6.67
N ALA A 584 -7.78 18.25 5.42
CA ALA A 584 -7.56 17.32 4.32
C ALA A 584 -6.50 16.24 4.63
N GLU A 585 -5.41 16.57 5.32
CA GLU A 585 -4.33 15.60 5.64
C GLU A 585 -4.77 14.47 6.59
N CYS A 586 -5.73 14.74 7.47
CA CYS A 586 -6.28 13.75 8.39
C CYS A 586 -7.67 13.27 7.96
N SER A 587 -8.09 13.60 6.74
CA SER A 587 -9.44 13.32 6.21
C SER A 587 -10.53 13.77 7.18
N ASP A 588 -10.39 15.00 7.69
CA ASP A 588 -11.29 15.65 8.63
C ASP A 588 -11.51 14.93 9.97
N SER A 589 -10.71 13.91 10.28
CA SER A 589 -10.83 13.17 11.54
C SER A 589 -10.28 13.91 12.76
N GLY A 590 -9.35 14.85 12.55
CA GLY A 590 -8.58 15.52 13.61
C GLY A 590 -7.42 14.68 14.16
N TYR A 591 -7.21 13.45 13.68
CA TYR A 591 -6.19 12.54 14.17
C TYR A 591 -5.31 11.98 13.05
N GLN A 592 -4.02 11.77 13.32
CA GLN A 592 -3.11 11.16 12.36
C GLN A 592 -2.05 10.32 13.07
N GLY A 593 -2.03 9.02 12.76
CA GLY A 593 -1.18 8.06 13.44
C GLY A 593 -1.67 7.72 14.84
N ARG A 594 -0.86 6.93 15.57
CA ARG A 594 -1.22 6.31 16.83
C ARG A 594 -0.02 6.31 17.78
N VAL A 595 -0.29 6.22 19.08
CA VAL A 595 0.71 6.07 20.15
C VAL A 595 0.15 5.13 21.22
N GLY A 596 1.02 4.36 21.86
CA GLY A 596 0.63 3.49 22.96
C GLY A 596 0.53 4.26 24.29
N ILE A 597 -0.37 3.80 25.16
CA ILE A 597 -0.36 4.11 26.58
C ILE A 597 -0.06 2.83 27.34
N PHE A 598 0.81 2.91 28.33
CA PHE A 598 1.42 1.75 28.95
C PHE A 598 1.40 1.83 30.46
N GLU A 599 1.30 0.67 31.09
CA GLU A 599 1.68 0.46 32.47
C GLU A 599 2.56 -0.79 32.57
N VAL A 600 3.57 -0.73 33.43
CA VAL A 600 4.59 -1.79 33.56
C VAL A 600 4.79 -2.10 35.03
N ILE A 601 4.30 -3.27 35.45
CA ILE A 601 4.44 -3.80 36.80
C ILE A 601 5.65 -4.74 36.83
N PRO A 602 6.79 -4.35 37.42
CA PRO A 602 7.84 -5.30 37.74
C PRO A 602 7.36 -6.23 38.87
N VAL A 603 7.68 -7.51 38.80
CA VAL A 603 7.38 -8.46 39.88
C VAL A 603 8.45 -8.34 40.95
N THR A 604 8.20 -7.47 41.92
CA THR A 604 9.04 -7.26 43.10
C THR A 604 8.75 -8.32 44.17
N GLU A 605 9.54 -8.36 45.25
CA GLU A 605 9.23 -9.22 46.40
C GLU A 605 7.84 -8.96 46.99
N GLY A 606 7.40 -7.70 47.00
CA GLY A 606 6.06 -7.31 47.46
C GLY A 606 4.95 -7.89 46.59
N VAL A 607 5.09 -7.77 45.26
CA VAL A 607 4.16 -8.39 44.30
C VAL A 607 4.24 -9.92 44.38
N GLY A 608 5.44 -10.50 44.52
CA GLY A 608 5.67 -11.94 44.69
C GLY A 608 4.92 -12.50 45.90
N LYS A 609 4.94 -11.80 47.03
CA LYS A 609 4.18 -12.19 48.23
C LYS A 609 2.67 -12.20 47.96
N LEU A 610 2.15 -11.19 47.27
CA LEU A 610 0.73 -11.12 46.90
C LEU A 610 0.32 -12.23 45.92
N ILE A 611 1.21 -12.67 45.05
CA ILE A 611 0.99 -13.85 44.19
C ILE A 611 0.80 -15.09 45.07
N LEU A 612 1.69 -15.33 46.03
CA LEU A 612 1.62 -16.47 46.95
C LEU A 612 0.33 -16.48 47.78
N GLU A 613 -0.13 -15.29 48.19
CA GLU A 613 -1.37 -15.07 48.94
C GLU A 613 -2.63 -15.11 48.05
N ARG A 614 -2.48 -15.28 46.73
CA ARG A 614 -3.57 -15.25 45.75
C ARG A 614 -4.42 -13.97 45.83
N ALA A 615 -3.74 -12.83 45.99
CA ALA A 615 -4.39 -11.53 46.09
C ALA A 615 -5.17 -11.18 44.81
N SER A 616 -6.19 -10.32 44.96
CA SER A 616 -6.96 -9.81 43.83
C SER A 616 -6.13 -8.86 42.96
N ALA A 617 -6.57 -8.64 41.71
CA ALA A 617 -5.95 -7.67 40.81
C ALA A 617 -5.84 -6.27 41.46
N GLY A 618 -6.87 -5.81 42.17
CA GLY A 618 -6.84 -4.54 42.89
C GLY A 618 -5.80 -4.49 44.01
N GLY A 619 -5.57 -5.59 44.72
CA GLY A 619 -4.50 -5.68 45.73
C GLY A 619 -3.11 -5.58 45.11
N ILE A 620 -2.89 -6.27 43.98
CA ILE A 620 -1.63 -6.21 43.21
C ILE A 620 -1.40 -4.80 42.66
N GLN A 621 -2.43 -4.18 42.07
CA GLN A 621 -2.34 -2.83 41.53
C GLN A 621 -2.06 -1.81 42.64
N GLY A 622 -2.75 -1.90 43.78
CA GLY A 622 -2.51 -1.04 44.93
C GLY A 622 -1.05 -1.10 45.39
N LYS A 623 -0.49 -2.32 45.49
CA LYS A 623 0.91 -2.49 45.84
C LYS A 623 1.86 -1.92 44.79
N ALA A 624 1.57 -2.15 43.51
CA ALA A 624 2.38 -1.60 42.43
C ALA A 624 2.34 -0.06 42.41
N VAL A 625 1.20 0.56 42.70
CA VAL A 625 1.05 2.03 42.83
C VAL A 625 1.84 2.57 44.02
N GLU A 626 1.83 1.90 45.17
CA GLU A 626 2.70 2.24 46.31
C GLU A 626 4.18 2.19 45.91
N GLU A 627 4.56 1.20 45.11
CA GLU A 627 5.91 1.05 44.56
C GLU A 627 6.16 1.98 43.37
N GLY A 628 5.22 2.89 43.07
CA GLY A 628 5.31 3.98 42.10
C GLY A 628 5.04 3.55 40.66
N LEU A 629 4.10 2.64 40.43
CA LEU A 629 3.49 2.39 39.12
C LEU A 629 2.83 3.66 38.59
N VAL A 630 3.08 3.98 37.32
CA VAL A 630 2.23 4.91 36.56
C VAL A 630 1.16 4.07 35.89
N THR A 631 -0.09 4.25 36.30
CA THR A 631 -1.22 3.51 35.72
C THR A 631 -1.43 3.89 34.26
N MET A 632 -2.06 3.00 33.49
CA MET A 632 -2.32 3.26 32.07
C MET A 632 -3.13 4.56 31.84
N LYS A 633 -4.08 4.85 32.73
CA LYS A 633 -4.86 6.08 32.69
C LYS A 633 -4.00 7.31 32.99
N GLN A 634 -3.12 7.24 33.99
CA GLN A 634 -2.17 8.33 34.29
C GLN A 634 -1.22 8.60 33.12
N ASP A 635 -0.66 7.55 32.49
CA ASP A 635 0.19 7.72 31.31
C ASP A 635 -0.58 8.39 30.16
N GLY A 636 -1.84 7.99 29.93
CA GLY A 636 -2.71 8.65 28.96
C GLY A 636 -2.92 10.14 29.25
N TYR A 637 -3.22 10.50 30.50
CA TYR A 637 -3.45 11.91 30.89
C TYR A 637 -2.18 12.75 30.77
N LEU A 638 -1.01 12.19 31.07
CA LEU A 638 0.26 12.87 30.82
C LEU A 638 0.46 13.15 29.33
N LYS A 639 0.09 12.21 28.42
CA LYS A 639 0.15 12.42 26.97
C LYS A 639 -0.87 13.48 26.47
N VAL A 640 -2.00 13.61 27.16
CA VAL A 640 -2.99 14.67 26.89
C VAL A 640 -2.41 16.04 27.20
N ILE A 641 -1.78 16.19 28.38
CA ILE A 641 -1.19 17.47 28.82
C ILE A 641 -0.07 17.90 27.85
N GLU A 642 0.67 16.96 27.29
CA GLU A 642 1.70 17.22 26.26
C GLU A 642 1.11 17.47 24.86
N GLY A 643 -0.21 17.36 24.71
CA GLY A 643 -0.90 17.58 23.45
C GLY A 643 -0.62 16.50 22.39
N ILE A 644 -0.29 15.28 22.80
CA ILE A 644 -0.06 14.16 21.89
C ILE A 644 -1.39 13.53 21.47
N THR A 645 -2.31 13.37 22.42
CA THR A 645 -3.64 12.78 22.26
C THR A 645 -4.68 13.66 22.96
N THR A 646 -5.95 13.30 22.81
CA THR A 646 -7.09 13.95 23.48
C THR A 646 -7.59 13.13 24.66
N ILE A 647 -8.37 13.74 25.55
CA ILE A 647 -8.95 13.07 26.73
C ILE A 647 -9.97 12.03 26.29
N GLU A 648 -10.76 12.36 25.28
CA GLU A 648 -11.77 11.49 24.68
C GLU A 648 -11.13 10.17 24.22
N GLU A 649 -9.93 10.24 23.63
CA GLU A 649 -9.20 9.03 23.23
C GLU A 649 -8.70 8.21 24.43
N VAL A 650 -8.24 8.85 25.50
CA VAL A 650 -7.79 8.14 26.70
C VAL A 650 -8.96 7.46 27.40
N LEU A 651 -10.07 8.19 27.59
CA LEU A 651 -11.28 7.65 28.20
C LEU A 651 -11.85 6.50 27.36
N ARG A 652 -11.86 6.61 26.03
CA ARG A 652 -12.33 5.54 25.14
C ARG A 652 -11.64 4.20 25.36
N VAL A 653 -10.36 4.18 25.75
CA VAL A 653 -9.57 2.94 25.85
C VAL A 653 -9.20 2.53 27.27
N ALA A 654 -9.26 3.46 28.24
CA ALA A 654 -8.82 3.28 29.61
C ALA A 654 -9.91 3.59 30.66
N GLN A 655 -11.14 3.85 30.23
CA GLN A 655 -12.31 3.86 31.11
C GLN A 655 -12.92 2.46 31.13
N GLU A 656 -13.07 1.91 32.34
CA GLU A 656 -13.82 0.67 32.59
C GLU A 656 -15.32 0.88 32.44
#